data_AF-A0A8J3CMV1-F1
#
_entry.id   AF-A0A8J3CMV1-F1
#
_cell.length_a   1.000
_cell.length_b   1.000
_cell.length_c   1.000
_cell.angle_alpha   90.00
_cell.angle_beta   90.00
_cell.angle_gamma   90.00
#
_symmetry.space_group_name_H-M   'P 1'
#
loop_
_entity.id
_entity.type
_entity.pdbx_description
1 polymer ?
#
loop_
_entity_poly.entity_id
_entity_poly.type
_entity_poly.pdbx_seq_one_letter_code
_entity_poly.pdbx_strand_id
1 'polypeptide(L)'
;MTDWPLGAVPTESGTQFSLFSAHATAVTLCLFEGDTETDRIALSRAGHIWSVHVPEVYVGQAYGYRVDGPYAPSDGHRFNPYKLLIDPYAKALRGSIIEHPSIYGHIGDDDLSFNNQDSAAYMPKGVVTAPNPRRDWVRPATPWADTLIYEANVKGLTQNHLAVKPALRGTVEALANPALIGHLTDLGVTALELLPLQQFHSEPHLTKMGLSNYWGYNPINYFTPHGAYLGRAGKEGMRSGVRALHAAGIEVILDVVYNHTAESWRYGPTLSYKGIDNASYYALQNDSRFYVNHTGTGNMLDMRSEAVRDLTLASLRHWVTEFGIDGFRFDLAPTLGRMGQGFDAAAPLFKSIKNDPILSSVKLIAEPWDIGPHGYQLGRFPNGWAEWNDEYRDALRSFWRGDAHAHQSLAGKLLGSSERFDHNDRNVWSSVNFLAAHDGFTLHDTVSFNDKHNGANGEDNRDGHGHNLSDNMGVEGPTDDPQIIARRRDRKVAMVATLLLSQGTPMLLAGDEFGQSQNGNNNAYCQDNVTTWLDWDVADPELIRQVQTLSALRRRYPHFRQSQFLHGQPLESSAFPDVQWITPDGKLMSVADWEQPDRPCLGLALAMTDEPTVAVFFNRGATTHITLSEHWAPVFGTRELSGDAVAVFELPVTHVPDWERHARITAHAKASGLHEGFRDISGHWHAMTDVTRDALLTALDIDLTRPVLQSSNQTQDNDTPIATVFGAEKLTTLGGVWGVTTALYALHSQQSWGIGDFETLAQLAEGLAPTGCDFIGINPVHALFPGAPHLFAPYSVSSREFLNIMHIAPDQLPEWEGSKPEISTPEFVDYATVYTAKSAAFARAFSSFCSLPDDHPRQIAFSAYKLLRGAALSQHALYDVLFEQLPEERQTYAGWRNFAPDLHDPQSAACADFAAAHAVRIDYYAYLQWNAELQLADAQARAKTAGMRIGLYLDLAVGVVPGGSDVWRNRGAFAANMSLGAPGDAANPVGQRWDLLPLRPDRFEDAQPADRAFRAALRAVMTHAGAVRIDHVLGLSRSFWIPEDAPGGYVTYPFARLMQIISEESRATSCIIFGEDLGTVPDGFRAQMAAYDLLGCSVQMIERGHRGEMLPRDAARQLAMNAWSNHDFPTVAGFWTERDLAWREQLNIGRDSLPWEREQRARDRQAMAEMTGLPDTPAHLKGEHMAALQAYLATGPSLAFAVQLDDLLLSEDQPNVPGTTSEQPNWRRRTPLSIEALLNDADALTILHAIAAARP
;
A
#
# COMPACT_ATOMS: atom_id res chain seq x y z
N MET A 1 -32.36 -22.59 -15.27
CA MET A 1 -33.30 -21.92 -16.18
C MET A 1 -32.45 -21.09 -17.13
N THR A 2 -32.41 -21.50 -18.39
CA THR A 2 -31.41 -21.11 -19.40
C THR A 2 -31.96 -20.01 -20.31
N ASP A 3 -31.61 -18.75 -20.01
CA ASP A 3 -31.83 -17.57 -20.89
C ASP A 3 -30.51 -16.84 -21.21
N TRP A 4 -29.41 -17.59 -21.34
CA TRP A 4 -28.10 -17.12 -21.78
C TRP A 4 -27.64 -17.96 -22.98
N PRO A 5 -27.09 -17.38 -24.06
CA PRO A 5 -26.59 -16.00 -24.23
C PRO A 5 -27.60 -14.97 -24.79
N LEU A 6 -27.30 -13.67 -24.61
CA LEU A 6 -27.98 -12.53 -25.28
C LEU A 6 -27.62 -12.43 -26.78
N GLY A 7 -28.51 -11.81 -27.57
CA GLY A 7 -28.40 -11.66 -29.03
C GLY A 7 -29.09 -12.79 -29.80
N ALA A 8 -28.76 -12.92 -31.09
CA ALA A 8 -29.22 -14.00 -31.95
C ALA A 8 -28.21 -15.18 -31.95
N VAL A 9 -28.64 -16.32 -31.40
CA VAL A 9 -27.81 -17.52 -31.23
C VAL A 9 -28.43 -18.68 -32.03
N PRO A 10 -27.83 -19.06 -33.18
CA PRO A 10 -28.32 -20.20 -33.95
C PRO A 10 -28.08 -21.52 -33.19
N THR A 11 -29.02 -22.43 -33.35
CA THR A 11 -29.06 -23.78 -32.78
C THR A 11 -29.35 -24.79 -33.88
N GLU A 12 -29.41 -26.08 -33.56
CA GLU A 12 -29.75 -27.12 -34.55
C GLU A 12 -31.19 -26.98 -35.10
N SER A 13 -32.15 -26.49 -34.30
CA SER A 13 -33.58 -26.42 -34.67
C SER A 13 -34.06 -25.06 -35.19
N GLY A 14 -33.21 -24.03 -35.18
CA GLY A 14 -33.57 -22.65 -35.49
C GLY A 14 -32.67 -21.67 -34.76
N THR A 15 -33.15 -20.46 -34.46
CA THR A 15 -32.37 -19.42 -33.77
C THR A 15 -33.06 -18.95 -32.50
N GLN A 16 -32.32 -18.89 -31.40
CA GLN A 16 -32.73 -18.24 -30.16
C GLN A 16 -32.41 -16.75 -30.24
N PHE A 17 -33.41 -15.90 -30.08
CA PHE A 17 -33.25 -14.45 -29.98
C PHE A 17 -33.49 -14.03 -28.53
N SER A 18 -32.57 -13.25 -27.97
CA SER A 18 -32.65 -12.76 -26.60
C SER A 18 -32.22 -11.29 -26.52
N LEU A 19 -33.04 -10.43 -25.92
CA LEU A 19 -32.81 -8.98 -25.82
C LEU A 19 -33.08 -8.49 -24.40
N PHE A 20 -32.16 -7.70 -23.84
CA PHE A 20 -32.40 -7.02 -22.58
C PHE A 20 -33.27 -5.76 -22.79
N SER A 21 -34.34 -5.63 -22.00
CA SER A 21 -35.07 -4.38 -21.79
C SER A 21 -35.89 -4.47 -20.50
N ALA A 22 -35.59 -3.61 -19.52
CA ALA A 22 -36.25 -3.59 -18.23
C ALA A 22 -37.62 -2.89 -18.29
N HIS A 23 -37.72 -1.84 -19.10
CA HIS A 23 -38.89 -0.94 -19.14
C HIS A 23 -39.80 -1.13 -20.37
N ALA A 24 -39.44 -2.01 -21.32
CA ALA A 24 -40.34 -2.35 -22.41
C ALA A 24 -41.66 -2.98 -21.91
N THR A 25 -42.74 -2.70 -22.62
CA THR A 25 -44.05 -3.34 -22.43
C THR A 25 -44.32 -4.45 -23.45
N ALA A 26 -43.69 -4.39 -24.62
CA ALA A 26 -43.62 -5.48 -25.59
C ALA A 26 -42.35 -5.37 -26.44
N VAL A 27 -41.86 -6.51 -26.92
CA VAL A 27 -40.76 -6.57 -27.88
C VAL A 27 -41.19 -7.44 -29.06
N THR A 28 -41.00 -6.91 -30.27
CA THR A 28 -41.28 -7.60 -31.53
C THR A 28 -39.99 -7.79 -32.31
N LEU A 29 -39.66 -9.04 -32.63
CA LEU A 29 -38.63 -9.39 -33.60
C LEU A 29 -39.19 -9.25 -35.01
N CYS A 30 -38.51 -8.50 -35.86
CA CYS A 30 -38.84 -8.33 -37.27
C CYS A 30 -37.84 -9.11 -38.13
N LEU A 31 -38.32 -9.97 -39.03
CA LEU A 31 -37.48 -10.71 -39.99
C LEU A 31 -37.54 -10.07 -41.38
N PHE A 32 -36.44 -10.14 -42.13
CA PHE A 32 -36.31 -9.47 -43.43
C PHE A 32 -35.71 -10.34 -44.53
N GLU A 33 -36.37 -10.32 -45.69
CA GLU A 33 -35.82 -10.75 -46.99
C GLU A 33 -35.44 -9.51 -47.81
N GLY A 34 -34.15 -9.30 -48.04
CA GLY A 34 -33.65 -8.03 -48.57
C GLY A 34 -33.99 -6.86 -47.64
N ASP A 35 -34.72 -5.86 -48.15
CA ASP A 35 -35.26 -4.74 -47.37
C ASP A 35 -36.74 -4.88 -47.01
N THR A 36 -37.38 -6.01 -47.38
CA THR A 36 -38.78 -6.27 -47.09
C THR A 36 -38.93 -6.99 -45.76
N GLU A 37 -39.73 -6.43 -44.86
CA GLU A 37 -40.12 -7.08 -43.60
C GLU A 37 -41.14 -8.19 -43.91
N THR A 38 -40.81 -9.44 -43.60
CA THR A 38 -41.66 -10.61 -43.90
C THR A 38 -42.50 -11.03 -42.71
N ASP A 39 -41.94 -10.91 -41.50
CA ASP A 39 -42.54 -11.44 -40.28
C ASP A 39 -42.31 -10.53 -39.07
N ARG A 40 -43.28 -10.56 -38.15
CA ARG A 40 -43.23 -9.92 -36.83
C ARG A 40 -43.59 -10.94 -35.77
N ILE A 41 -42.66 -11.20 -34.85
CA ILE A 41 -42.79 -12.25 -33.84
C ILE A 41 -42.67 -11.60 -32.46
N ALA A 42 -43.69 -11.77 -31.63
CA ALA A 42 -43.67 -11.26 -30.26
C ALA A 42 -42.73 -12.10 -29.38
N LEU A 43 -41.91 -11.43 -28.57
CA LEU A 43 -41.02 -12.08 -27.61
C LEU A 43 -41.71 -12.28 -26.26
N SER A 44 -41.34 -13.36 -25.56
CA SER A 44 -41.79 -13.63 -24.19
C SER A 44 -40.81 -13.03 -23.19
N ARG A 45 -41.29 -12.56 -22.03
CA ARG A 45 -40.47 -11.91 -21.01
C ARG A 45 -40.17 -12.84 -19.83
N ALA A 46 -38.90 -12.94 -19.45
CA ALA A 46 -38.42 -13.56 -18.22
C ALA A 46 -37.50 -12.56 -17.48
N GLY A 47 -37.96 -12.00 -16.35
CA GLY A 47 -37.24 -10.91 -15.67
C GLY A 47 -37.13 -9.66 -16.55
N HIS A 48 -35.90 -9.26 -16.88
CA HIS A 48 -35.60 -8.14 -17.79
C HIS A 48 -35.15 -8.60 -19.19
N ILE A 49 -35.23 -9.90 -19.48
CA ILE A 49 -34.83 -10.48 -20.76
C ILE A 49 -36.08 -10.86 -21.54
N TRP A 50 -36.11 -10.47 -22.81
CA TRP A 50 -37.13 -10.81 -23.79
C TRP A 50 -36.54 -11.84 -24.74
N SER A 51 -37.23 -12.95 -24.96
CA SER A 51 -36.67 -14.03 -25.76
C SER A 51 -37.72 -14.80 -26.56
N VAL A 52 -37.28 -15.39 -27.68
CA VAL A 52 -38.07 -16.31 -28.50
C VAL A 52 -37.15 -17.26 -29.25
N HIS A 53 -37.53 -18.53 -29.34
CA HIS A 53 -36.93 -19.47 -30.27
C HIS A 53 -37.73 -19.48 -31.57
N VAL A 54 -37.11 -19.15 -32.70
CA VAL A 54 -37.76 -19.18 -34.01
C VAL A 54 -37.26 -20.40 -34.78
N PRO A 55 -38.11 -21.41 -35.02
CA PRO A 55 -37.71 -22.61 -35.77
C PRO A 55 -37.40 -22.24 -37.22
N GLU A 56 -36.52 -23.02 -37.85
CA GLU A 56 -36.15 -22.90 -39.27
C GLU A 56 -35.54 -21.55 -39.70
N VAL A 57 -35.28 -20.64 -38.75
CA VAL A 57 -34.46 -19.44 -38.96
C VAL A 57 -33.00 -19.77 -38.67
N TYR A 58 -32.13 -19.58 -39.66
CA TYR A 58 -30.72 -19.96 -39.60
C TYR A 58 -29.77 -18.79 -39.95
N VAL A 59 -28.47 -19.10 -39.95
CA VAL A 59 -27.39 -18.18 -40.32
C VAL A 59 -27.68 -17.48 -41.66
N GLY A 60 -27.51 -16.16 -41.70
CA GLY A 60 -27.80 -15.31 -42.86
C GLY A 60 -29.16 -14.61 -42.79
N GLN A 61 -30.08 -15.04 -41.92
CA GLN A 61 -31.33 -14.34 -41.70
C GLN A 61 -31.07 -12.92 -41.21
N ALA A 62 -31.70 -11.93 -41.85
CA ALA A 62 -31.65 -10.56 -41.37
C ALA A 62 -32.83 -10.25 -40.45
N TYR A 63 -32.58 -9.44 -39.44
CA TYR A 63 -33.55 -9.13 -38.40
C TYR A 63 -33.33 -7.74 -37.79
N GLY A 64 -34.33 -7.27 -37.04
CA GLY A 64 -34.24 -6.11 -36.16
C GLY A 64 -35.34 -6.19 -35.10
N TYR A 65 -35.39 -5.20 -34.21
CA TYR A 65 -36.41 -5.16 -33.15
C TYR A 65 -37.29 -3.91 -33.25
N ARG A 66 -38.54 -4.06 -32.84
CA ARG A 66 -39.43 -2.95 -32.47
C ARG A 66 -39.80 -3.12 -31.00
N VAL A 67 -39.67 -2.05 -30.23
CA VAL A 67 -39.85 -2.11 -28.79
C VAL A 67 -40.90 -1.09 -28.37
N ASP A 68 -41.96 -1.60 -27.76
CA ASP A 68 -43.05 -0.83 -27.18
C ASP A 68 -42.75 -0.51 -25.72
N GLY A 69 -43.19 0.66 -25.26
CA GLY A 69 -43.01 1.12 -23.89
C GLY A 69 -43.52 2.55 -23.73
N PRO A 70 -43.37 3.14 -22.54
CA PRO A 70 -43.74 4.53 -22.31
C PRO A 70 -42.89 5.48 -23.17
N TYR A 71 -43.53 6.32 -23.98
CA TYR A 71 -42.86 7.51 -24.52
C TYR A 71 -43.12 8.67 -23.56
N ALA A 72 -42.29 8.74 -22.53
CA ALA A 72 -42.32 9.77 -21.51
C ALA A 72 -40.92 10.39 -21.39
N PRO A 73 -40.51 11.27 -22.33
CA PRO A 73 -39.17 11.83 -22.34
C PRO A 73 -38.80 12.53 -21.03
N SER A 74 -39.76 13.16 -20.34
CA SER A 74 -39.54 13.78 -19.02
C SER A 74 -39.05 12.79 -17.95
N ASP A 75 -39.46 11.53 -18.05
CA ASP A 75 -39.06 10.45 -17.14
C ASP A 75 -37.89 9.62 -17.72
N GLY A 76 -37.27 10.10 -18.81
CA GLY A 76 -36.17 9.43 -19.49
C GLY A 76 -36.59 8.26 -20.39
N HIS A 77 -37.89 7.98 -20.55
CA HIS A 77 -38.35 6.90 -21.42
C HIS A 77 -38.61 7.38 -22.85
N ARG A 78 -37.98 6.73 -23.84
CA ARG A 78 -37.98 7.14 -25.25
C ARG A 78 -38.38 6.00 -26.21
N PHE A 79 -39.23 5.09 -25.75
CA PHE A 79 -39.71 3.95 -26.54
C PHE A 79 -40.56 4.39 -27.73
N ASN A 80 -40.21 3.94 -28.95
CA ASN A 80 -40.97 4.26 -30.14
C ASN A 80 -40.97 3.05 -31.11
N PRO A 81 -42.09 2.28 -31.17
CA PRO A 81 -42.15 1.05 -31.96
C PRO A 81 -42.14 1.29 -33.48
N TYR A 82 -42.32 2.53 -33.95
CA TYR A 82 -42.16 2.88 -35.36
C TYR A 82 -40.70 2.89 -35.79
N LYS A 83 -39.76 2.90 -34.84
CA LYS A 83 -38.33 2.80 -35.14
C LYS A 83 -37.90 1.34 -35.15
N LEU A 84 -37.31 0.90 -36.26
CA LEU A 84 -36.59 -0.36 -36.33
C LEU A 84 -35.24 -0.18 -35.62
N LEU A 85 -34.94 -1.07 -34.68
CA LEU A 85 -33.78 -0.99 -33.80
C LEU A 85 -32.79 -2.11 -34.10
N ILE A 86 -31.51 -1.76 -34.07
CA ILE A 86 -30.40 -2.69 -34.20
C ILE A 86 -30.28 -3.50 -32.90
N ASP A 87 -30.03 -4.80 -33.00
CA ASP A 87 -29.68 -5.61 -31.84
C ASP A 87 -28.31 -5.17 -31.27
N PRO A 88 -28.21 -4.77 -29.99
CA PRO A 88 -26.95 -4.41 -29.34
C PRO A 88 -25.89 -5.51 -29.44
N TYR A 89 -26.31 -6.78 -29.52
CA TYR A 89 -25.46 -7.96 -29.62
C TYR A 89 -25.27 -8.48 -31.05
N ALA A 90 -25.77 -7.76 -32.07
CA ALA A 90 -25.58 -8.13 -33.47
C ALA A 90 -24.10 -8.30 -33.81
N LYS A 91 -23.72 -9.46 -34.33
CA LYS A 91 -22.35 -9.76 -34.75
C LYS A 91 -22.06 -9.29 -36.17
N ALA A 92 -23.09 -9.01 -36.96
CA ALA A 92 -22.98 -8.52 -38.33
C ALA A 92 -24.22 -7.68 -38.66
N LEU A 93 -24.03 -6.67 -39.52
CA LEU A 93 -25.10 -5.83 -40.03
C LEU A 93 -25.17 -5.92 -41.57
N ARG A 94 -26.39 -5.83 -42.11
CA ARG A 94 -26.67 -5.71 -43.55
C ARG A 94 -27.26 -4.33 -43.84
N GLY A 95 -26.62 -3.61 -44.76
CA GLY A 95 -26.98 -2.23 -45.11
C GLY A 95 -26.26 -1.19 -44.26
N SER A 96 -26.61 0.07 -44.46
CA SER A 96 -26.07 1.21 -43.72
C SER A 96 -27.20 2.09 -43.21
N ILE A 97 -26.92 2.92 -42.21
CA ILE A 97 -27.85 3.97 -41.79
C ILE A 97 -27.91 5.03 -42.89
N ILE A 98 -29.13 5.43 -43.26
CA ILE A 98 -29.40 6.50 -44.21
C ILE A 98 -30.06 7.64 -43.44
N GLU A 99 -29.45 8.83 -43.48
CA GLU A 99 -29.99 10.01 -42.80
C GLU A 99 -31.39 10.36 -43.32
N HIS A 100 -32.40 10.27 -42.46
CA HIS A 100 -33.80 10.52 -42.81
C HIS A 100 -34.62 10.91 -41.57
N PRO A 101 -35.60 11.84 -41.65
CA PRO A 101 -36.39 12.26 -40.49
C PRO A 101 -37.08 11.12 -39.73
N SER A 102 -37.34 9.97 -40.36
CA SER A 102 -37.98 8.84 -39.69
C SER A 102 -37.08 8.08 -38.72
N ILE A 103 -35.75 8.21 -38.78
CA ILE A 103 -34.84 7.55 -37.83
C ILE A 103 -34.81 8.24 -36.45
N TYR A 104 -35.46 9.40 -36.33
CA TYR A 104 -35.59 10.13 -35.08
C TYR A 104 -36.90 9.76 -34.38
N GLY A 105 -36.83 9.52 -33.06
CA GLY A 105 -38.00 9.25 -32.21
C GLY A 105 -38.97 10.43 -32.10
N HIS A 106 -38.49 11.62 -32.44
CA HIS A 106 -39.16 12.92 -32.31
C HIS A 106 -39.18 13.67 -33.66
N ILE A 107 -39.83 14.83 -33.70
CA ILE A 107 -40.04 15.67 -34.89
C ILE A 107 -39.24 16.98 -34.74
N GLY A 108 -38.29 17.20 -35.65
CA GLY A 108 -37.49 18.43 -35.66
C GLY A 108 -36.67 18.59 -34.38
N ASP A 109 -36.76 19.76 -33.75
CA ASP A 109 -36.07 20.07 -32.49
C ASP A 109 -36.99 19.98 -31.25
N ASP A 110 -38.13 19.28 -31.36
CA ASP A 110 -39.05 19.03 -30.24
C ASP A 110 -38.93 17.58 -29.76
N ASP A 111 -38.03 17.32 -28.80
CA ASP A 111 -37.80 15.98 -28.26
C ASP A 111 -38.93 15.42 -27.39
N LEU A 112 -40.01 16.21 -27.14
CA LEU A 112 -41.23 15.76 -26.47
C LEU A 112 -42.26 15.23 -27.48
N SER A 113 -42.14 15.58 -28.75
CA SER A 113 -43.01 15.09 -29.81
C SER A 113 -42.76 13.60 -30.10
N PHE A 114 -43.77 12.94 -30.65
CA PHE A 114 -43.72 11.52 -31.01
C PHE A 114 -43.78 11.35 -32.53
N ASN A 115 -42.69 10.85 -33.12
CA ASN A 115 -42.60 10.63 -34.56
C ASN A 115 -43.04 9.21 -34.94
N ASN A 116 -44.17 9.09 -35.64
CA ASN A 116 -44.79 7.82 -36.03
C ASN A 116 -44.40 7.33 -37.45
N GLN A 117 -43.37 7.90 -38.07
CA GLN A 117 -42.86 7.40 -39.36
C GLN A 117 -41.98 6.17 -39.16
N ASP A 118 -42.12 5.18 -40.04
CA ASP A 118 -41.30 3.97 -40.02
C ASP A 118 -39.85 4.25 -40.46
N SER A 119 -38.88 3.74 -39.69
CA SER A 119 -37.46 3.87 -40.00
C SER A 119 -36.85 2.67 -40.75
N ALA A 120 -37.56 1.55 -40.92
CA ALA A 120 -37.00 0.28 -41.40
C ALA A 120 -36.23 0.37 -42.73
N ALA A 121 -36.68 1.20 -43.68
CA ALA A 121 -36.03 1.40 -44.98
C ALA A 121 -34.67 2.11 -44.87
N TYR A 122 -34.43 2.82 -43.77
CA TYR A 122 -33.24 3.66 -43.55
C TYR A 122 -32.29 3.09 -42.51
N MET A 123 -32.63 1.93 -41.94
CA MET A 123 -31.86 1.26 -40.90
C MET A 123 -31.16 0.01 -41.45
N PRO A 124 -29.93 -0.29 -40.98
CA PRO A 124 -29.31 -1.58 -41.22
C PRO A 124 -30.02 -2.65 -40.38
N LYS A 125 -29.88 -3.90 -40.81
CA LYS A 125 -30.50 -5.07 -40.17
C LYS A 125 -29.41 -5.94 -39.56
N GLY A 126 -29.62 -6.45 -38.34
CA GLY A 126 -28.78 -7.48 -37.77
C GLY A 126 -28.82 -8.74 -38.64
N VAL A 127 -27.75 -9.52 -38.65
CA VAL A 127 -27.69 -10.79 -39.39
C VAL A 127 -27.33 -11.91 -38.43
N VAL A 128 -28.10 -13.00 -38.43
CA VAL A 128 -27.78 -14.20 -37.66
C VAL A 128 -26.46 -14.76 -38.19
N THR A 129 -25.43 -14.82 -37.34
CA THR A 129 -24.11 -15.35 -37.70
C THR A 129 -23.91 -16.72 -37.11
N ALA A 130 -23.11 -17.56 -37.78
CA ALA A 130 -22.74 -18.87 -37.25
C ALA A 130 -22.13 -18.77 -35.83
N PRO A 131 -22.34 -19.77 -34.96
CA PRO A 131 -21.68 -19.80 -33.66
C PRO A 131 -20.16 -19.78 -33.87
N ASN A 132 -19.45 -19.06 -33.02
CA ASN A 132 -17.99 -19.09 -33.05
C ASN A 132 -17.50 -20.40 -32.39
N PRO A 133 -16.89 -21.35 -33.12
CA PRO A 133 -16.13 -22.40 -32.45
C PRO A 133 -14.97 -21.69 -31.74
N ARG A 134 -14.78 -21.89 -30.42
CA ARG A 134 -13.59 -21.38 -29.72
C ARG A 134 -12.35 -21.71 -30.58
N ARG A 135 -11.70 -20.68 -31.12
CA ARG A 135 -10.51 -20.85 -31.96
C ARG A 135 -9.30 -20.72 -31.05
N ASP A 136 -8.40 -21.70 -31.12
CA ASP A 136 -7.12 -21.62 -30.42
C ASP A 136 -6.21 -20.67 -31.20
N TRP A 137 -6.01 -19.46 -30.66
CA TRP A 137 -5.08 -18.46 -31.22
C TRP A 137 -3.68 -18.68 -30.64
N VAL A 138 -2.66 -18.69 -31.50
CA VAL A 138 -1.25 -18.69 -31.08
C VAL A 138 -0.80 -17.24 -30.95
N ARG A 139 -0.83 -16.71 -29.73
CA ARG A 139 -0.56 -15.29 -29.44
C ARG A 139 0.93 -15.03 -29.21
N PRO A 140 1.47 -13.86 -29.60
CA PRO A 140 2.85 -13.49 -29.30
C PRO A 140 3.14 -13.33 -27.80
N ALA A 141 2.21 -12.72 -27.04
CA ALA A 141 2.33 -12.47 -25.60
C ALA A 141 3.62 -11.71 -25.22
N THR A 142 3.92 -10.64 -25.95
CA THR A 142 5.09 -9.80 -25.74
C THR A 142 5.04 -9.17 -24.34
N PRO A 143 6.08 -9.26 -23.50
CA PRO A 143 6.11 -8.60 -22.21
C PRO A 143 5.92 -7.09 -22.33
N TRP A 144 5.29 -6.46 -21.34
CA TRP A 144 5.08 -5.01 -21.34
C TRP A 144 6.37 -4.19 -21.46
N ALA A 145 7.44 -4.60 -20.77
CA ALA A 145 8.75 -3.94 -20.84
C ALA A 145 9.38 -3.99 -22.25
N ASP A 146 8.96 -4.95 -23.09
CA ASP A 146 9.44 -5.17 -24.46
C ASP A 146 8.51 -4.53 -25.50
N THR A 147 7.39 -3.95 -25.05
CA THR A 147 6.34 -3.47 -25.94
C THR A 147 6.72 -2.14 -26.59
N LEU A 148 6.64 -2.08 -27.91
CA LEU A 148 6.63 -0.86 -28.72
C LEU A 148 5.29 -0.83 -29.49
N ILE A 149 4.44 0.12 -29.12
CA ILE A 149 3.12 0.31 -29.72
C ILE A 149 3.25 1.15 -30.98
N TYR A 150 2.55 0.77 -32.04
CA TYR A 150 2.41 1.53 -33.27
C TYR A 150 0.94 1.81 -33.53
N GLU A 151 0.51 3.05 -33.31
CA GLU A 151 -0.88 3.48 -33.47
C GLU A 151 -1.19 3.77 -34.94
N ALA A 152 -2.21 3.13 -35.51
CA ALA A 152 -2.55 3.27 -36.92
C ALA A 152 -4.06 3.23 -37.19
N ASN A 153 -4.49 4.03 -38.18
CA ASN A 153 -5.80 3.85 -38.80
C ASN A 153 -5.72 2.77 -39.89
N VAL A 154 -6.60 1.75 -39.85
CA VAL A 154 -6.60 0.65 -40.82
C VAL A 154 -6.65 1.15 -42.27
N LYS A 155 -7.46 2.17 -42.54
CA LYS A 155 -7.56 2.74 -43.88
C LYS A 155 -6.31 3.52 -44.23
N GLY A 156 -5.97 4.52 -43.42
CA GLY A 156 -4.83 5.42 -43.65
C GLY A 156 -3.50 4.71 -43.84
N LEU A 157 -3.27 3.62 -43.09
CA LEU A 157 -2.03 2.85 -43.11
C LEU A 157 -1.68 2.30 -44.51
N THR A 158 -2.69 1.89 -45.30
CA THR A 158 -2.45 1.16 -46.55
C THR A 158 -3.15 1.74 -47.78
N GLN A 159 -3.98 2.79 -47.62
CA GLN A 159 -4.75 3.36 -48.72
C GLN A 159 -3.88 3.83 -49.90
N ASN A 160 -2.71 4.39 -49.61
CA ASN A 160 -1.74 4.85 -50.61
C ASN A 160 -0.50 3.95 -50.74
N HIS A 161 -0.48 2.77 -50.11
CA HIS A 161 0.69 1.90 -50.16
C HIS A 161 0.74 1.10 -51.47
N LEU A 162 1.68 1.43 -52.37
CA LEU A 162 1.75 0.83 -53.71
C LEU A 162 2.04 -0.68 -53.72
N ALA A 163 2.70 -1.21 -52.69
CA ALA A 163 2.94 -2.66 -52.53
C ALA A 163 1.68 -3.45 -52.15
N VAL A 164 0.61 -2.76 -51.75
CA VAL A 164 -0.70 -3.35 -51.48
C VAL A 164 -1.53 -3.33 -52.76
N LYS A 165 -2.12 -4.48 -53.11
CA LYS A 165 -3.00 -4.60 -54.29
C LYS A 165 -4.15 -3.60 -54.18
N PRO A 166 -4.51 -2.86 -55.25
CA PRO A 166 -5.52 -1.79 -55.19
C PRO A 166 -6.85 -2.20 -54.54
N ALA A 167 -7.31 -3.44 -54.76
CA ALA A 167 -8.56 -3.95 -54.20
C ALA A 167 -8.53 -4.24 -52.69
N LEU A 168 -7.35 -4.23 -52.06
CA LEU A 168 -7.16 -4.51 -50.63
C LEU A 168 -6.78 -3.26 -49.85
N ARG A 169 -6.38 -2.18 -50.52
CA ARG A 169 -5.92 -0.94 -49.89
C ARG A 169 -7.00 -0.38 -48.96
N GLY A 170 -6.57 0.00 -47.76
CA GLY A 170 -7.42 0.58 -46.74
C GLY A 170 -8.38 -0.40 -46.06
N THR A 171 -8.13 -1.70 -46.17
CA THR A 171 -8.95 -2.76 -45.55
C THR A 171 -8.15 -3.59 -44.54
N VAL A 172 -8.83 -4.27 -43.63
CA VAL A 172 -8.21 -5.20 -42.67
C VAL A 172 -7.45 -6.36 -43.33
N GLU A 173 -7.76 -6.69 -44.59
CA GLU A 173 -7.02 -7.71 -45.36
C GLU A 173 -5.60 -7.25 -45.72
N ALA A 174 -5.38 -5.93 -45.84
CA ALA A 174 -4.06 -5.39 -46.13
C ALA A 174 -3.08 -5.55 -44.96
N LEU A 175 -3.57 -5.81 -43.74
CA LEU A 175 -2.72 -6.07 -42.57
C LEU A 175 -1.86 -7.34 -42.75
N ALA A 176 -2.29 -8.28 -43.60
CA ALA A 176 -1.51 -9.46 -43.96
C ALA A 176 -0.46 -9.20 -45.07
N ASN A 177 -0.31 -7.97 -45.54
CA ASN A 177 0.62 -7.67 -46.63
C ASN A 177 2.08 -7.82 -46.16
N PRO A 178 2.92 -8.60 -46.88
CA PRO A 178 4.30 -8.82 -46.48
C PRO A 178 5.17 -7.55 -46.39
N ALA A 179 4.91 -6.53 -47.22
CA ALA A 179 5.68 -5.28 -47.19
C ALA A 179 5.37 -4.47 -45.92
N LEU A 180 4.09 -4.43 -45.52
CA LEU A 180 3.67 -3.80 -44.27
C LEU A 180 4.25 -4.53 -43.06
N ILE A 181 4.10 -5.87 -43.01
CA ILE A 181 4.65 -6.67 -41.90
C ILE A 181 6.18 -6.53 -41.83
N GLY A 182 6.86 -6.52 -42.98
CA GLY A 182 8.29 -6.27 -43.07
C GLY A 182 8.67 -4.92 -42.47
N HIS A 183 7.98 -3.85 -42.89
CA HIS A 183 8.20 -2.50 -42.35
C HIS A 183 8.03 -2.43 -40.82
N LEU A 184 6.94 -2.97 -40.28
CA LEU A 184 6.68 -2.99 -38.84
C LEU A 184 7.74 -3.81 -38.09
N THR A 185 8.13 -4.96 -38.63
CA THR A 185 9.16 -5.83 -38.03
C THR A 185 10.52 -5.16 -38.04
N ASP A 186 10.89 -4.51 -39.15
CA ASP A 186 12.17 -3.80 -39.29
C ASP A 186 12.25 -2.57 -38.37
N LEU A 187 11.12 -1.87 -38.16
CA LEU A 187 10.99 -0.82 -37.11
C LEU A 187 11.10 -1.37 -35.68
N GLY A 188 10.92 -2.68 -35.49
CA GLY A 188 10.92 -3.32 -34.19
C GLY A 188 9.61 -3.18 -33.42
N VAL A 189 8.52 -2.83 -34.10
CA VAL A 189 7.15 -2.77 -33.53
C VAL A 189 6.77 -4.15 -33.00
N THR A 190 6.14 -4.19 -31.84
CA THR A 190 5.67 -5.44 -31.22
C THR A 190 4.17 -5.48 -31.01
N ALA A 191 3.49 -4.33 -31.02
CA ALA A 191 2.05 -4.22 -30.91
C ALA A 191 1.51 -3.18 -31.90
N LEU A 192 0.58 -3.58 -32.76
CA LEU A 192 -0.15 -2.69 -33.65
C LEU A 192 -1.45 -2.28 -32.96
N GLU A 193 -1.57 -1.01 -32.57
CA GLU A 193 -2.79 -0.43 -32.02
C GLU A 193 -3.62 0.15 -33.15
N LEU A 194 -4.82 -0.39 -33.35
CA LEU A 194 -5.72 0.03 -34.41
C LEU A 194 -6.80 0.96 -33.86
N LEU A 195 -6.98 2.11 -34.50
CA LEU A 195 -8.13 2.99 -34.28
C LEU A 195 -9.46 2.22 -34.43
N PRO A 196 -10.58 2.75 -33.87
CA PRO A 196 -11.81 2.00 -33.67
C PRO A 196 -12.29 1.15 -34.86
N LEU A 197 -12.45 -0.15 -34.62
CA LEU A 197 -13.03 -1.11 -35.58
C LEU A 197 -14.44 -1.55 -35.22
N GLN A 198 -14.98 -1.11 -34.09
CA GLN A 198 -16.40 -1.27 -33.79
C GLN A 198 -17.21 -0.55 -34.87
N GLN A 199 -18.34 -1.11 -35.28
CA GLN A 199 -19.17 -0.49 -36.32
C GLN A 199 -19.63 0.88 -35.84
N PHE A 200 -19.10 1.93 -36.46
CA PHE A 200 -19.47 3.33 -36.24
C PHE A 200 -20.31 3.92 -37.38
N HIS A 201 -20.82 5.13 -37.16
CA HIS A 201 -21.56 5.91 -38.15
C HIS A 201 -21.04 7.35 -38.21
N SER A 202 -20.98 7.94 -39.40
CA SER A 202 -20.67 9.37 -39.55
C SER A 202 -21.81 10.23 -39.01
N GLU A 203 -21.48 11.24 -38.23
CA GLU A 203 -22.44 12.15 -37.64
C GLU A 203 -23.23 12.90 -38.73
N PRO A 204 -24.54 13.18 -38.52
CA PRO A 204 -25.36 13.87 -39.52
C PRO A 204 -24.83 15.24 -39.95
N HIS A 205 -24.09 15.95 -39.08
CA HIS A 205 -23.51 17.24 -39.43
C HIS A 205 -22.33 17.08 -40.40
N LEU A 206 -21.48 16.05 -40.24
CA LEU A 206 -20.38 15.75 -41.16
C LEU A 206 -20.89 15.37 -42.53
N THR A 207 -21.88 14.48 -42.60
CA THR A 207 -22.42 14.01 -43.89
C THR A 207 -23.06 15.15 -44.68
N LYS A 208 -23.71 16.12 -44.01
CA LYS A 208 -24.22 17.36 -44.63
C LYS A 208 -23.12 18.26 -45.20
N MET A 209 -21.92 18.21 -44.63
CA MET A 209 -20.74 18.93 -45.12
C MET A 209 -19.95 18.15 -46.18
N GLY A 210 -20.38 16.94 -46.54
CA GLY A 210 -19.64 16.06 -47.44
C GLY A 210 -18.39 15.42 -46.80
N LEU A 211 -18.32 15.45 -45.47
CA LEU A 211 -17.26 14.84 -44.67
C LEU A 211 -17.75 13.50 -44.09
N SER A 212 -16.83 12.73 -43.51
CA SER A 212 -17.12 11.43 -42.89
C SER A 212 -16.29 11.26 -41.63
N ASN A 213 -16.81 10.53 -40.65
CA ASN A 213 -16.03 10.18 -39.47
C ASN A 213 -14.92 9.20 -39.90
N TYR A 214 -13.67 9.67 -39.89
CA TYR A 214 -12.50 8.94 -40.35
C TYR A 214 -11.87 8.12 -39.23
N TRP A 215 -11.81 8.68 -38.01
CA TRP A 215 -11.21 7.97 -36.88
C TRP A 215 -12.08 6.81 -36.39
N GLY A 216 -13.40 6.99 -36.35
CA GLY A 216 -14.35 5.95 -35.97
C GLY A 216 -14.85 6.00 -34.52
N TYR A 217 -14.52 7.03 -33.75
CA TYR A 217 -14.98 7.25 -32.36
C TYR A 217 -16.47 7.67 -32.28
N ASN A 218 -17.35 6.87 -32.90
CA ASN A 218 -18.80 7.09 -32.85
C ASN A 218 -19.55 5.75 -33.06
N PRO A 219 -19.38 4.76 -32.17
CA PRO A 219 -19.86 3.40 -32.37
C PRO A 219 -21.41 3.33 -32.33
N ILE A 220 -21.98 2.50 -33.19
CA ILE A 220 -23.40 2.11 -33.15
C ILE A 220 -23.60 0.64 -32.74
N ASN A 221 -22.58 -0.22 -32.91
CA ASN A 221 -22.60 -1.60 -32.44
C ASN A 221 -21.20 -2.06 -32.02
N TYR A 222 -21.11 -2.71 -30.85
CA TYR A 222 -19.82 -3.06 -30.25
C TYR A 222 -19.21 -4.38 -30.72
N PHE A 223 -19.98 -5.24 -31.38
CA PHE A 223 -19.52 -6.57 -31.79
C PHE A 223 -19.26 -6.70 -33.29
N THR A 224 -19.90 -5.84 -34.09
CA THR A 224 -19.78 -5.87 -35.54
C THR A 224 -18.54 -5.09 -35.96
N PRO A 225 -17.59 -5.70 -36.71
CA PRO A 225 -16.50 -4.96 -37.32
C PRO A 225 -17.00 -3.94 -38.34
N HIS A 226 -16.36 -2.76 -38.40
CA HIS A 226 -16.77 -1.68 -39.28
C HIS A 226 -16.75 -2.10 -40.76
N GLY A 227 -17.93 -2.11 -41.39
CA GLY A 227 -18.13 -2.68 -42.71
C GLY A 227 -17.25 -2.06 -43.80
N ALA A 228 -16.95 -0.76 -43.74
CA ALA A 228 -16.14 -0.09 -44.77
C ALA A 228 -14.66 -0.51 -44.75
N TYR A 229 -14.18 -1.08 -43.64
CA TYR A 229 -12.82 -1.61 -43.53
C TYR A 229 -12.74 -3.10 -43.89
N LEU A 230 -13.87 -3.77 -44.07
CA LEU A 230 -13.91 -5.16 -44.50
C LEU A 230 -13.71 -5.26 -46.01
N GLY A 231 -12.72 -6.07 -46.43
CA GLY A 231 -12.53 -6.43 -47.83
C GLY A 231 -13.49 -7.53 -48.29
N ARG A 232 -13.18 -8.15 -49.43
CA ARG A 232 -14.03 -9.19 -50.04
C ARG A 232 -14.15 -10.46 -49.19
N ALA A 233 -13.13 -10.77 -48.39
CA ALA A 233 -13.13 -11.91 -47.47
C ALA A 233 -13.89 -11.60 -46.17
N GLY A 234 -14.38 -10.37 -45.98
CA GLY A 234 -15.14 -9.97 -44.82
C GLY A 234 -14.37 -10.22 -43.52
N LYS A 235 -15.06 -10.80 -42.52
CA LYS A 235 -14.46 -11.13 -41.22
C LYS A 235 -13.28 -12.09 -41.30
N GLU A 236 -13.25 -12.99 -42.28
CA GLU A 236 -12.12 -13.93 -42.41
C GLU A 236 -10.84 -13.22 -42.88
N GLY A 237 -11.00 -12.10 -43.60
CA GLY A 237 -9.91 -11.19 -43.93
C GLY A 237 -9.25 -10.61 -42.67
N MET A 238 -10.07 -10.10 -41.74
CA MET A 238 -9.57 -9.61 -40.44
C MET A 238 -8.82 -10.69 -39.66
N ARG A 239 -9.41 -11.88 -39.53
CA ARG A 239 -8.77 -13.00 -38.83
C ARG A 239 -7.45 -13.41 -39.47
N SER A 240 -7.37 -13.38 -40.80
CA SER A 240 -6.14 -13.69 -41.53
C SER A 240 -5.08 -12.61 -41.37
N GLY A 241 -5.48 -11.34 -41.31
CA GLY A 241 -4.60 -10.22 -40.96
C GLY A 241 -3.98 -10.41 -39.58
N VAL A 242 -4.80 -10.65 -38.55
CA VAL A 242 -4.31 -10.88 -37.18
C VAL A 242 -3.39 -12.11 -37.11
N ARG A 243 -3.73 -13.22 -37.76
CA ARG A 243 -2.84 -14.40 -37.82
C ARG A 243 -1.50 -14.11 -38.49
N ALA A 244 -1.47 -13.27 -39.52
CA ALA A 244 -0.24 -12.91 -40.20
C ALA A 244 0.65 -12.04 -39.30
N LEU A 245 0.06 -11.08 -38.56
CA LEU A 245 0.76 -10.28 -37.56
C LEU A 245 1.29 -11.15 -36.41
N HIS A 246 0.47 -12.05 -35.85
CA HIS A 246 0.88 -12.99 -34.82
C HIS A 246 2.04 -13.89 -35.25
N ALA A 247 2.02 -14.38 -36.50
CA ALA A 247 3.10 -15.18 -37.05
C ALA A 247 4.43 -14.39 -37.19
N ALA A 248 4.36 -13.07 -37.27
CA ALA A 248 5.51 -12.17 -37.25
C ALA A 248 5.90 -11.71 -35.82
N GLY A 249 5.19 -12.17 -34.78
CA GLY A 249 5.41 -11.76 -33.40
C GLY A 249 4.83 -10.39 -33.04
N ILE A 250 3.88 -9.89 -33.83
CA ILE A 250 3.21 -8.60 -33.61
C ILE A 250 1.82 -8.83 -33.01
N GLU A 251 1.59 -8.26 -31.84
CA GLU A 251 0.29 -8.24 -31.18
C GLU A 251 -0.68 -7.23 -31.82
N VAL A 252 -1.98 -7.41 -31.62
CA VAL A 252 -3.00 -6.47 -32.09
C VAL A 252 -3.79 -5.93 -30.91
N ILE A 253 -3.68 -4.62 -30.70
CA ILE A 253 -4.46 -3.85 -29.72
C ILE A 253 -5.56 -3.12 -30.46
N LEU A 254 -6.78 -3.13 -29.92
CA LEU A 254 -7.92 -2.45 -30.51
C LEU A 254 -8.31 -1.24 -29.66
N ASP A 255 -8.38 -0.06 -30.28
CA ASP A 255 -9.04 1.08 -29.67
C ASP A 255 -10.55 0.85 -29.63
N VAL A 256 -11.14 1.00 -28.45
CA VAL A 256 -12.53 0.68 -28.16
C VAL A 256 -13.24 1.82 -27.44
N VAL A 257 -14.47 2.08 -27.86
CA VAL A 257 -15.33 3.13 -27.35
C VAL A 257 -16.52 2.49 -26.65
N TYR A 258 -16.46 2.40 -25.32
CA TYR A 258 -17.60 1.95 -24.50
C TYR A 258 -18.22 3.09 -23.66
N ASN A 259 -17.71 4.31 -23.84
CA ASN A 259 -18.14 5.46 -23.05
C ASN A 259 -19.39 6.14 -23.62
N HIS A 260 -19.60 6.13 -24.94
CA HIS A 260 -20.74 6.72 -25.63
C HIS A 260 -21.20 5.91 -26.86
N THR A 261 -22.23 6.43 -27.55
CA THR A 261 -22.80 5.84 -28.78
C THR A 261 -23.17 6.90 -29.82
N ALA A 262 -23.35 6.47 -31.07
CA ALA A 262 -23.83 7.29 -32.19
C ALA A 262 -25.26 7.81 -32.09
N GLU A 263 -26.01 7.47 -31.03
CA GLU A 263 -27.36 7.99 -30.83
C GLU A 263 -27.37 9.41 -30.25
N SER A 264 -26.20 9.98 -29.92
CA SER A 264 -25.99 11.34 -29.41
C SER A 264 -26.95 11.71 -28.25
N TRP A 265 -27.28 12.98 -28.09
CA TRP A 265 -28.15 13.54 -27.05
C TRP A 265 -29.67 13.38 -27.34
N ARG A 266 -30.50 14.16 -26.64
CA ARG A 266 -31.98 14.12 -26.75
C ARG A 266 -32.54 14.32 -28.15
N TYR A 267 -31.86 15.11 -29.00
CA TYR A 267 -32.26 15.32 -30.40
C TYR A 267 -31.61 14.34 -31.38
N GLY A 268 -30.68 13.50 -30.91
CA GLY A 268 -30.05 12.50 -31.75
C GLY A 268 -31.03 11.40 -32.20
N PRO A 269 -30.60 10.56 -33.14
CA PRO A 269 -31.45 9.52 -33.72
C PRO A 269 -31.81 8.42 -32.70
N THR A 270 -32.77 7.57 -33.05
CA THR A 270 -33.20 6.39 -32.29
C THR A 270 -32.93 5.15 -33.15
N LEU A 271 -31.78 4.54 -32.91
CA LEU A 271 -31.14 3.52 -33.74
C LEU A 271 -31.05 2.16 -33.04
N SER A 272 -30.83 2.15 -31.72
CA SER A 272 -30.57 0.93 -30.94
C SER A 272 -30.95 1.15 -29.46
N TYR A 273 -29.96 1.36 -28.60
CA TYR A 273 -30.04 1.46 -27.14
C TYR A 273 -31.12 2.43 -26.65
N LYS A 274 -31.23 3.62 -27.27
CA LYS A 274 -32.24 4.64 -26.93
C LYS A 274 -33.67 4.12 -27.09
N GLY A 275 -33.92 3.37 -28.16
CA GLY A 275 -35.24 2.79 -28.44
C GLY A 275 -35.51 1.50 -27.67
N ILE A 276 -34.46 0.77 -27.28
CA ILE A 276 -34.57 -0.51 -26.57
C ILE A 276 -34.80 -0.30 -25.08
N ASP A 277 -34.01 0.57 -24.43
CA ASP A 277 -34.19 0.94 -23.02
C ASP A 277 -33.32 2.15 -22.65
N ASN A 278 -33.76 3.36 -23.01
CA ASN A 278 -32.99 4.59 -22.78
C ASN A 278 -32.51 4.76 -21.34
N ALA A 279 -33.39 4.53 -20.36
CA ALA A 279 -33.11 4.75 -18.95
C ALA A 279 -32.16 3.71 -18.33
N SER A 280 -31.99 2.55 -18.99
CA SER A 280 -31.07 1.50 -18.52
C SER A 280 -29.70 1.57 -19.18
N TYR A 281 -29.61 2.04 -20.42
CA TYR A 281 -28.35 2.12 -21.17
C TYR A 281 -27.59 3.43 -20.92
N TYR A 282 -28.28 4.57 -20.80
CA TYR A 282 -27.63 5.87 -20.70
C TYR A 282 -27.69 6.46 -19.30
N ALA A 283 -26.62 7.15 -18.93
CA ALA A 283 -26.60 7.95 -17.72
C ALA A 283 -27.45 9.21 -17.93
N LEU A 284 -28.53 9.34 -17.18
CA LEU A 284 -29.44 10.47 -17.22
C LEU A 284 -29.17 11.45 -16.07
N GLN A 285 -29.50 12.72 -16.28
CA GLN A 285 -29.41 13.74 -15.24
C GLN A 285 -30.56 13.60 -14.22
N ASN A 286 -30.51 14.39 -13.15
CA ASN A 286 -31.62 14.47 -12.18
C ASN A 286 -32.96 14.80 -12.85
N ASP A 287 -32.93 15.68 -13.84
CA ASP A 287 -34.01 15.77 -14.84
C ASP A 287 -33.73 14.71 -15.91
N SER A 288 -34.43 13.57 -15.80
CA SER A 288 -34.19 12.38 -16.61
C SER A 288 -34.50 12.57 -18.11
N ARG A 289 -35.06 13.72 -18.50
CA ARG A 289 -35.14 14.12 -19.90
C ARG A 289 -33.77 14.27 -20.55
N PHE A 290 -32.77 14.70 -19.77
CA PHE A 290 -31.45 15.07 -20.23
C PHE A 290 -30.39 14.01 -19.92
N TYR A 291 -29.36 13.97 -20.74
CA TYR A 291 -28.27 13.00 -20.66
C TYR A 291 -27.07 13.61 -19.93
N VAL A 292 -26.38 12.80 -19.15
CA VAL A 292 -25.04 13.13 -18.69
C VAL A 292 -24.10 13.07 -19.90
N ASN A 293 -23.29 14.10 -20.10
CA ASN A 293 -22.39 14.22 -21.26
C ASN A 293 -20.95 14.51 -20.82
N HIS A 294 -20.36 13.58 -20.08
CA HIS A 294 -18.95 13.65 -19.69
C HIS A 294 -17.99 13.23 -20.80
N THR A 295 -18.52 12.79 -21.95
CA THR A 295 -17.77 12.34 -23.13
C THR A 295 -17.63 13.44 -24.19
N GLY A 296 -18.50 14.46 -24.16
CA GLY A 296 -18.53 15.52 -25.17
C GLY A 296 -19.32 15.17 -26.43
N THR A 297 -19.80 13.93 -26.55
CA THR A 297 -20.46 13.40 -27.77
C THR A 297 -21.99 13.38 -27.69
N GLY A 298 -22.54 13.80 -26.54
CA GLY A 298 -23.97 14.03 -26.31
C GLY A 298 -24.63 13.02 -25.37
N ASN A 299 -24.02 11.84 -25.18
CA ASN A 299 -24.47 10.83 -24.22
C ASN A 299 -23.29 10.12 -23.55
N MET A 300 -23.57 9.46 -22.45
CA MET A 300 -22.65 8.56 -21.75
C MET A 300 -23.39 7.28 -21.39
N LEU A 301 -22.80 6.11 -21.64
CA LEU A 301 -23.34 4.84 -21.18
C LEU A 301 -23.27 4.72 -19.65
N ASP A 302 -24.30 4.13 -19.04
CA ASP A 302 -24.38 3.99 -17.59
C ASP A 302 -23.74 2.68 -17.11
N MET A 303 -22.48 2.73 -16.71
CA MET A 303 -21.74 1.59 -16.19
C MET A 303 -22.23 1.10 -14.82
N ARG A 304 -23.18 1.81 -14.18
CA ARG A 304 -23.89 1.33 -12.98
C ARG A 304 -24.95 0.28 -13.33
N SER A 305 -25.41 0.27 -14.58
CA SER A 305 -26.33 -0.74 -15.11
C SER A 305 -25.61 -2.07 -15.34
N GLU A 306 -26.17 -3.16 -14.80
CA GLU A 306 -25.63 -4.51 -15.00
C GLU A 306 -25.67 -4.92 -16.48
N ALA A 307 -26.74 -4.57 -17.20
CA ALA A 307 -26.88 -4.86 -18.62
C ALA A 307 -25.79 -4.19 -19.47
N VAL A 308 -25.38 -2.98 -19.12
CA VAL A 308 -24.31 -2.25 -19.81
C VAL A 308 -22.95 -2.88 -19.51
N ARG A 309 -22.68 -3.28 -18.25
CA ARG A 309 -21.45 -3.99 -17.91
C ARG A 309 -21.35 -5.34 -18.60
N ASP A 310 -22.44 -6.10 -18.64
CA ASP A 310 -22.50 -7.41 -19.31
C ASP A 310 -22.30 -7.28 -20.81
N LEU A 311 -22.89 -6.26 -21.44
CA LEU A 311 -22.67 -5.91 -22.84
C LEU A 311 -21.19 -5.64 -23.13
N THR A 312 -20.56 -4.79 -22.31
CA THR A 312 -19.14 -4.44 -22.44
C THR A 312 -18.25 -5.68 -22.29
N LEU A 313 -18.46 -6.49 -21.25
CA LEU A 313 -17.69 -7.72 -21.02
C LEU A 313 -17.89 -8.74 -22.15
N ALA A 314 -19.12 -8.94 -22.62
CA ALA A 314 -19.42 -9.83 -23.73
C ALA A 314 -18.74 -9.36 -25.03
N SER A 315 -18.71 -8.05 -25.27
CA SER A 315 -18.05 -7.46 -26.43
C SER A 315 -16.54 -7.64 -26.37
N LEU A 316 -15.89 -7.31 -25.25
CA LEU A 316 -14.46 -7.53 -25.06
C LEU A 316 -14.09 -9.01 -25.29
N ARG A 317 -14.82 -9.95 -24.66
CA ARG A 317 -14.60 -11.40 -24.88
C ARG A 317 -14.78 -11.79 -26.35
N HIS A 318 -15.74 -11.18 -27.04
CA HIS A 318 -15.96 -11.46 -28.45
C HIS A 318 -14.73 -11.09 -29.28
N TRP A 319 -14.19 -9.88 -29.12
CA TRP A 319 -13.00 -9.45 -29.86
C TRP A 319 -11.78 -10.34 -29.61
N VAL A 320 -11.55 -10.73 -28.35
CA VAL A 320 -10.46 -11.64 -27.98
C VAL A 320 -10.63 -13.02 -28.61
N THR A 321 -11.82 -13.62 -28.51
CA THR A 321 -12.05 -15.02 -28.92
C THR A 321 -12.32 -15.20 -30.41
N GLU A 322 -12.97 -14.23 -31.07
CA GLU A 322 -13.34 -14.31 -32.49
C GLU A 322 -12.23 -13.83 -33.41
N PHE A 323 -11.50 -12.79 -33.00
CA PHE A 323 -10.54 -12.10 -33.86
C PHE A 323 -9.09 -12.19 -33.36
N GLY A 324 -8.86 -12.74 -32.16
CA GLY A 324 -7.50 -12.93 -31.65
C GLY A 324 -6.87 -11.67 -31.06
N ILE A 325 -7.67 -10.66 -30.74
CA ILE A 325 -7.19 -9.39 -30.17
C ILE A 325 -6.43 -9.65 -28.85
N ASP A 326 -5.27 -9.01 -28.71
CA ASP A 326 -4.31 -9.19 -27.61
C ASP A 326 -4.41 -8.13 -26.52
N GLY A 327 -5.15 -7.05 -26.80
CA GLY A 327 -5.40 -5.98 -25.84
C GLY A 327 -6.34 -4.91 -26.35
N PHE A 328 -6.64 -3.96 -25.49
CA PHE A 328 -7.55 -2.86 -25.78
C PHE A 328 -6.99 -1.54 -25.28
N ARG A 329 -7.15 -0.48 -26.08
CA ARG A 329 -7.03 0.91 -25.62
C ARG A 329 -8.43 1.49 -25.47
N PHE A 330 -8.76 1.95 -24.29
CA PHE A 330 -10.10 2.42 -23.94
C PHE A 330 -10.15 3.94 -24.05
N ASP A 331 -10.94 4.42 -25.00
CA ASP A 331 -11.29 5.82 -25.18
C ASP A 331 -12.07 6.36 -23.97
N LEU A 332 -11.70 7.56 -23.51
CA LEU A 332 -12.30 8.27 -22.38
C LEU A 332 -12.62 7.34 -21.19
N ALA A 333 -11.60 6.57 -20.78
CA ALA A 333 -11.75 5.43 -19.89
C ALA A 333 -12.34 5.72 -18.49
N PRO A 334 -12.24 6.93 -17.89
CA PRO A 334 -12.83 7.18 -16.58
C PRO A 334 -14.34 6.94 -16.53
N THR A 335 -15.04 7.12 -17.65
CA THR A 335 -16.47 6.79 -17.78
C THR A 335 -16.80 5.34 -17.41
N LEU A 336 -15.85 4.40 -17.61
CA LEU A 336 -15.98 2.99 -17.25
C LEU A 336 -16.06 2.77 -15.73
N GLY A 337 -15.46 3.68 -14.97
CA GLY A 337 -15.43 3.68 -13.51
C GLY A 337 -16.34 4.72 -12.87
N ARG A 338 -17.17 5.44 -13.66
CA ARG A 338 -18.04 6.50 -13.11
C ARG A 338 -19.20 5.90 -12.31
N MET A 339 -19.06 5.98 -11.00
CA MET A 339 -20.10 5.68 -10.03
C MET A 339 -20.76 6.98 -9.56
N GLY A 340 -21.74 6.91 -8.65
CA GLY A 340 -22.53 8.08 -8.22
C GLY A 340 -21.73 9.27 -7.68
N GLN A 341 -20.49 9.07 -7.21
CA GLN A 341 -19.63 10.12 -6.62
C GLN A 341 -18.43 10.52 -7.51
N GLY A 342 -18.31 9.96 -8.74
CA GLY A 342 -17.16 10.18 -9.62
C GLY A 342 -16.51 8.87 -10.07
N PHE A 343 -15.27 8.96 -10.57
CA PHE A 343 -14.47 7.79 -10.93
C PHE A 343 -14.07 6.99 -9.69
N ASP A 344 -14.24 5.67 -9.75
CA ASP A 344 -13.83 4.72 -8.72
C ASP A 344 -13.00 3.58 -9.34
N ALA A 345 -11.74 3.45 -8.94
CA ALA A 345 -10.85 2.38 -9.39
C ALA A 345 -11.34 0.99 -8.91
N ALA A 346 -12.16 0.92 -7.87
CA ALA A 346 -12.78 -0.31 -7.37
C ALA A 346 -14.14 -0.62 -8.03
N ALA A 347 -14.51 0.08 -9.10
CA ALA A 347 -15.77 -0.09 -9.81
C ALA A 347 -16.02 -1.54 -10.26
N PRO A 348 -17.29 -2.01 -10.29
CA PRO A 348 -17.62 -3.40 -10.60
C PRO A 348 -17.09 -3.90 -11.96
N LEU A 349 -17.04 -3.02 -12.97
CA LEU A 349 -16.55 -3.40 -14.30
C LEU A 349 -15.05 -3.76 -14.26
N PHE A 350 -14.20 -2.96 -13.60
CA PHE A 350 -12.77 -3.24 -13.49
C PHE A 350 -12.51 -4.55 -12.73
N LYS A 351 -13.23 -4.80 -11.64
CA LYS A 351 -13.18 -6.08 -10.90
C LYS A 351 -13.59 -7.26 -11.79
N SER A 352 -14.65 -7.07 -12.59
CA SER A 352 -15.13 -8.11 -13.51
C SER A 352 -14.12 -8.41 -14.61
N ILE A 353 -13.45 -7.39 -15.16
CA ILE A 353 -12.36 -7.58 -16.14
C ILE A 353 -11.18 -8.31 -15.50
N LYS A 354 -10.75 -7.90 -14.30
CA LYS A 354 -9.63 -8.52 -13.58
C LYS A 354 -9.89 -10.00 -13.23
N ASN A 355 -11.13 -10.35 -12.90
CA ASN A 355 -11.51 -11.71 -12.53
C ASN A 355 -11.97 -12.56 -13.72
N ASP A 356 -12.07 -11.99 -14.93
CA ASP A 356 -12.49 -12.73 -16.10
C ASP A 356 -11.33 -13.58 -16.66
N PRO A 357 -11.51 -14.89 -16.84
CA PRO A 357 -10.42 -15.79 -17.24
C PRO A 357 -9.89 -15.54 -18.66
N ILE A 358 -10.60 -14.78 -19.49
CA ILE A 358 -10.16 -14.39 -20.83
C ILE A 358 -9.52 -13.00 -20.75
N LEU A 359 -10.23 -12.03 -20.15
CA LEU A 359 -9.82 -10.63 -20.18
C LEU A 359 -8.67 -10.29 -19.21
N SER A 360 -8.45 -11.08 -18.17
CA SER A 360 -7.32 -10.89 -17.26
C SER A 360 -5.96 -11.17 -17.90
N SER A 361 -5.94 -11.76 -19.10
CA SER A 361 -4.73 -12.17 -19.83
C SER A 361 -4.32 -11.23 -20.96
N VAL A 362 -5.11 -10.19 -21.26
CA VAL A 362 -4.85 -9.26 -22.37
C VAL A 362 -4.34 -7.91 -21.86
N LYS A 363 -3.72 -7.11 -22.74
CA LYS A 363 -3.26 -5.76 -22.41
C LYS A 363 -4.45 -4.80 -22.28
N LEU A 364 -4.44 -3.96 -21.25
CA LEU A 364 -5.47 -2.95 -21.00
C LEU A 364 -4.79 -1.57 -20.92
N ILE A 365 -5.12 -0.68 -21.84
CA ILE A 365 -4.60 0.69 -21.91
C ILE A 365 -5.78 1.65 -21.74
N ALA A 366 -5.68 2.62 -20.84
CA ALA A 366 -6.69 3.65 -20.67
C ALA A 366 -6.23 4.98 -21.28
N GLU A 367 -7.14 5.71 -21.92
CA GLU A 367 -7.08 7.16 -21.95
C GLU A 367 -7.61 7.68 -20.61
N PRO A 368 -6.76 8.14 -19.69
CA PRO A 368 -7.13 8.29 -18.29
C PRO A 368 -7.80 9.64 -18.00
N TRP A 369 -8.55 10.18 -18.96
CA TRP A 369 -9.33 11.40 -18.79
C TRP A 369 -10.67 11.32 -19.51
N ASP A 370 -11.62 12.10 -19.04
CA ASP A 370 -12.82 12.49 -19.78
C ASP A 370 -13.11 13.98 -19.52
N ILE A 371 -14.10 14.56 -20.19
CA ILE A 371 -14.41 16.00 -20.07
C ILE A 371 -15.37 16.32 -18.92
N GLY A 372 -15.81 15.32 -18.17
CA GLY A 372 -16.70 15.48 -17.03
C GLY A 372 -15.98 16.06 -15.80
N PRO A 373 -16.74 16.51 -14.77
CA PRO A 373 -16.15 16.90 -13.50
C PRO A 373 -15.30 15.78 -12.91
N HIS A 374 -14.10 16.16 -12.45
CA HIS A 374 -13.08 15.24 -11.97
C HIS A 374 -12.75 14.14 -12.99
N GLY A 375 -12.76 14.45 -14.29
CA GLY A 375 -12.49 13.50 -15.36
C GLY A 375 -11.02 13.10 -15.50
N TYR A 376 -10.07 13.95 -15.10
CA TYR A 376 -8.63 13.66 -15.20
C TYR A 376 -8.16 12.69 -14.11
N GLN A 377 -7.74 11.49 -14.50
CA GLN A 377 -7.46 10.33 -13.64
C GLN A 377 -6.11 9.67 -13.95
N LEU A 378 -5.16 10.38 -14.56
CA LEU A 378 -3.81 9.85 -14.83
C LEU A 378 -3.17 9.28 -13.54
N GLY A 379 -2.70 8.04 -13.62
CA GLY A 379 -2.11 7.26 -12.53
C GLY A 379 -3.14 6.53 -11.66
N ARG A 380 -4.44 6.77 -11.82
CA ARG A 380 -5.47 6.30 -10.87
C ARG A 380 -6.19 5.02 -11.29
N PHE A 381 -5.88 4.44 -12.45
CA PHE A 381 -6.47 3.16 -12.83
C PHE A 381 -5.92 2.01 -11.97
N PRO A 382 -6.66 0.88 -11.86
CA PRO A 382 -6.22 -0.28 -11.10
C PRO A 382 -4.90 -0.86 -11.61
N ASN A 383 -4.16 -1.54 -10.72
CA ASN A 383 -3.00 -2.34 -11.12
C ASN A 383 -3.41 -3.35 -12.21
N GLY A 384 -2.58 -3.48 -13.24
CA GLY A 384 -2.83 -4.26 -14.46
C GLY A 384 -3.21 -3.41 -15.68
N TRP A 385 -3.52 -2.12 -15.49
CA TRP A 385 -3.77 -1.17 -16.55
C TRP A 385 -2.53 -0.33 -16.86
N ALA A 386 -2.27 -0.08 -18.14
CA ALA A 386 -1.40 0.99 -18.59
C ALA A 386 -2.26 2.22 -18.96
N GLU A 387 -1.67 3.39 -19.00
CA GLU A 387 -2.37 4.65 -19.24
C GLU A 387 -1.57 5.53 -20.20
N TRP A 388 -2.26 6.15 -21.17
CA TRP A 388 -1.68 7.21 -21.98
C TRP A 388 -1.22 8.37 -21.08
N ASN A 389 0.03 8.77 -21.23
CA ASN A 389 0.65 9.83 -20.44
C ASN A 389 0.80 11.11 -21.27
N ASP A 390 -0.21 11.98 -21.24
CA ASP A 390 -0.20 13.30 -21.88
C ASP A 390 0.80 14.25 -21.23
N GLU A 391 1.03 14.15 -19.92
CA GLU A 391 2.07 14.93 -19.26
C GLU A 391 3.48 14.60 -19.79
N TYR A 392 3.74 13.35 -20.21
CA TYR A 392 4.97 12.97 -20.90
C TYR A 392 5.09 13.69 -22.25
N ARG A 393 4.02 13.62 -23.07
CA ARG A 393 3.94 14.30 -24.37
C ARG A 393 4.26 15.78 -24.23
N ASP A 394 3.62 16.43 -23.27
CA ASP A 394 3.72 17.88 -23.07
C ASP A 394 5.09 18.28 -22.54
N ALA A 395 5.67 17.54 -21.58
CA ALA A 395 7.01 17.81 -21.08
C ALA A 395 8.09 17.63 -22.16
N LEU A 396 7.98 16.57 -22.98
CA LEU A 396 8.89 16.33 -24.10
C LEU A 396 8.82 17.48 -25.11
N ARG A 397 7.61 17.86 -25.54
CA ARG A 397 7.41 18.95 -26.50
C ARG A 397 7.88 20.29 -25.95
N SER A 398 7.54 20.62 -24.70
CA SER A 398 7.94 21.84 -24.00
C SER A 398 9.47 21.96 -23.86
N PHE A 399 10.16 20.87 -23.49
CA PHE A 399 11.61 20.84 -23.41
C PHE A 399 12.23 21.19 -24.76
N TRP A 400 11.82 20.49 -25.80
CA TRP A 400 12.40 20.70 -27.11
C TRP A 400 12.05 22.09 -27.67
N ARG A 401 10.81 22.59 -27.53
CA ARG A 401 10.45 23.97 -27.89
C ARG A 401 11.32 25.01 -27.18
N GLY A 402 11.77 24.69 -25.97
CA GLY A 402 12.76 25.46 -25.23
C GLY A 402 12.18 26.32 -24.12
N ASP A 403 11.04 25.91 -23.57
CA ASP A 403 10.38 26.61 -22.48
C ASP A 403 11.24 26.61 -21.20
N ALA A 404 11.06 27.65 -20.39
CA ALA A 404 11.74 27.76 -19.11
C ALA A 404 11.32 26.62 -18.16
N HIS A 405 12.30 26.08 -17.42
CA HIS A 405 12.19 24.98 -16.46
C HIS A 405 11.75 23.63 -17.03
N ALA A 406 11.60 23.50 -18.36
CA ALA A 406 11.06 22.27 -18.98
C ALA A 406 11.94 21.02 -18.77
N HIS A 407 13.24 21.18 -18.54
CA HIS A 407 14.15 20.07 -18.21
C HIS A 407 13.81 19.41 -16.86
N GLN A 408 13.26 20.16 -15.90
CA GLN A 408 12.82 19.63 -14.60
C GLN A 408 11.65 18.66 -14.78
N SER A 409 10.67 19.06 -15.60
CA SER A 409 9.52 18.23 -15.92
C SER A 409 9.96 17.00 -16.72
N LEU A 410 10.74 17.19 -17.79
CA LEU A 410 11.20 16.09 -18.65
C LEU A 410 11.99 15.03 -17.86
N ALA A 411 12.76 15.41 -16.85
CA ALA A 411 13.53 14.47 -16.05
C ALA A 411 12.66 13.36 -15.41
N GLY A 412 11.55 13.71 -14.76
CA GLY A 412 10.63 12.72 -14.20
C GLY A 412 9.97 11.86 -15.29
N LYS A 413 9.65 12.45 -16.44
CA LYS A 413 9.04 11.77 -17.59
C LYS A 413 9.97 10.73 -18.23
N LEU A 414 11.26 11.04 -18.35
CA LEU A 414 12.29 10.11 -18.82
C LEU A 414 12.42 8.85 -17.93
N LEU A 415 12.03 8.94 -16.65
CA LEU A 415 12.08 7.85 -15.66
C LEU A 415 10.71 7.20 -15.42
N GLY A 416 9.81 7.29 -16.40
CA GLY A 416 8.54 6.56 -16.41
C GLY A 416 7.43 7.25 -15.65
N SER A 417 7.62 8.54 -15.30
CA SER A 417 6.65 9.32 -14.54
C SER A 417 6.31 8.71 -13.19
N SER A 418 7.34 8.38 -12.40
CA SER A 418 7.17 7.78 -11.07
C SER A 418 6.28 8.64 -10.16
N GLU A 419 6.28 9.95 -10.32
CA GLU A 419 5.38 10.88 -9.60
C GLU A 419 3.89 10.62 -9.84
N ARG A 420 3.55 9.91 -10.93
CA ARG A 420 2.18 9.50 -11.27
C ARG A 420 1.94 8.01 -11.07
N PHE A 421 2.91 7.16 -11.35
CA PHE A 421 2.69 5.72 -11.47
C PHE A 421 3.40 4.86 -10.42
N ASP A 422 4.32 5.39 -9.62
CA ASP A 422 5.05 4.62 -8.61
C ASP A 422 4.26 4.53 -7.29
N HIS A 423 3.17 3.77 -7.35
CA HIS A 423 2.33 3.43 -6.21
C HIS A 423 1.53 2.15 -6.51
N ASN A 424 0.90 1.55 -5.49
CA ASN A 424 0.02 0.38 -5.63
C ASN A 424 0.66 -0.80 -6.41
N ASP A 425 1.96 -1.00 -6.25
CA ASP A 425 2.76 -2.05 -6.94
C ASP A 425 2.65 -2.00 -8.46
N ARG A 426 2.42 -0.82 -9.03
CA ARG A 426 2.44 -0.63 -10.48
C ARG A 426 3.86 -0.65 -11.00
N ASN A 427 4.00 -1.14 -12.22
CA ASN A 427 5.29 -1.20 -12.91
C ASN A 427 5.48 0.05 -13.77
N VAL A 428 6.72 0.32 -14.15
CA VAL A 428 7.12 1.45 -15.03
C VAL A 428 6.36 1.46 -16.34
N TRP A 429 6.11 0.27 -16.90
CA TRP A 429 5.38 0.12 -18.16
C TRP A 429 3.92 0.61 -18.10
N SER A 430 3.39 0.91 -16.90
CA SER A 430 2.07 1.52 -16.73
C SER A 430 1.96 2.87 -17.43
N SER A 431 3.08 3.57 -17.64
CA SER A 431 3.12 4.78 -18.45
C SER A 431 3.25 4.44 -19.93
N VAL A 432 2.22 4.68 -20.73
CA VAL A 432 2.31 4.67 -22.19
C VAL A 432 2.76 6.07 -22.63
N ASN A 433 4.04 6.18 -22.95
CA ASN A 433 4.66 7.41 -23.39
C ASN A 433 4.43 7.60 -24.87
N PHE A 434 4.03 8.79 -25.28
CA PHE A 434 3.85 9.14 -26.69
C PHE A 434 4.24 10.59 -26.94
N LEU A 435 4.69 10.88 -28.16
CA LEU A 435 5.02 12.25 -28.59
C LEU A 435 3.91 12.85 -29.45
N ALA A 436 3.17 12.00 -30.15
CA ALA A 436 2.03 12.31 -31.00
C ALA A 436 1.14 11.07 -31.01
N ALA A 437 -0.15 11.31 -31.25
CA ALA A 437 -1.18 10.31 -31.43
C ALA A 437 -2.11 10.80 -32.55
N HIS A 438 -3.17 10.06 -32.83
CA HIS A 438 -4.18 10.49 -33.79
C HIS A 438 -4.77 11.87 -33.44
N ASP A 439 -4.93 12.18 -32.14
CA ASP A 439 -5.33 13.50 -31.65
C ASP A 439 -4.11 14.43 -31.49
N GLY A 440 -4.24 15.65 -32.01
CA GLY A 440 -3.18 16.64 -32.08
C GLY A 440 -2.35 16.58 -33.37
N PHE A 441 -1.19 17.23 -33.33
CA PHE A 441 -0.23 17.20 -34.45
C PHE A 441 0.54 15.89 -34.52
N THR A 442 0.86 15.47 -35.74
CA THR A 442 1.94 14.50 -36.02
C THR A 442 3.29 15.02 -35.53
N LEU A 443 4.32 14.17 -35.50
CA LEU A 443 5.68 14.62 -35.20
C LEU A 443 6.16 15.70 -36.18
N HIS A 444 5.88 15.52 -37.47
CA HIS A 444 6.30 16.48 -38.49
C HIS A 444 5.64 17.84 -38.29
N ASP A 445 4.35 17.84 -37.97
CA ASP A 445 3.59 19.08 -37.83
C ASP A 445 3.94 19.80 -36.51
N THR A 446 4.31 19.04 -35.46
CA THR A 446 4.82 19.60 -34.19
C THR A 446 6.08 20.45 -34.38
N VAL A 447 6.88 20.18 -35.41
CA VAL A 447 8.10 20.96 -35.74
C VAL A 447 7.91 21.90 -36.94
N SER A 448 6.68 22.01 -37.46
CA SER A 448 6.40 22.75 -38.69
C SER A 448 5.31 23.81 -38.55
N PHE A 449 4.46 23.73 -37.52
CA PHE A 449 3.34 24.65 -37.33
C PHE A 449 3.26 25.14 -35.88
N ASN A 450 3.00 26.44 -35.68
CA ASN A 450 2.69 27.01 -34.38
C ASN A 450 1.19 27.09 -34.14
N ASP A 451 0.42 27.36 -35.20
CA ASP A 451 -1.03 27.45 -35.15
C ASP A 451 -1.67 26.21 -35.78
N LYS A 452 -2.87 25.83 -35.32
CA LYS A 452 -3.68 24.80 -35.96
C LYS A 452 -4.37 25.34 -37.22
N HIS A 453 -4.47 24.49 -38.24
CA HIS A 453 -5.04 24.77 -39.57
C HIS A 453 -6.16 23.77 -39.90
N ASN A 454 -7.16 23.70 -39.03
CA ASN A 454 -8.30 22.77 -39.09
C ASN A 454 -9.43 23.27 -40.00
N GLY A 455 -9.20 24.29 -40.84
CA GLY A 455 -10.23 24.89 -41.69
C GLY A 455 -10.97 23.87 -42.58
N ALA A 456 -10.29 22.79 -42.97
CA ALA A 456 -10.86 21.69 -43.75
C ALA A 456 -11.97 20.91 -42.99
N ASN A 457 -12.04 21.02 -41.67
CA ASN A 457 -13.03 20.33 -40.83
C ASN A 457 -14.40 21.04 -40.85
N GLY A 458 -14.47 22.29 -41.34
CA GLY A 458 -15.73 23.03 -41.50
C GLY A 458 -16.23 23.74 -40.25
N GLU A 459 -15.40 23.89 -39.21
CA GLU A 459 -15.80 24.47 -37.92
C GLU A 459 -15.13 25.84 -37.64
N ASP A 460 -14.65 26.52 -38.68
CA ASP A 460 -13.93 27.80 -38.61
C ASP A 460 -12.70 27.75 -37.69
N ASN A 461 -11.96 26.63 -37.73
CA ASN A 461 -10.76 26.38 -36.91
C ASN A 461 -11.01 26.37 -35.39
N ARG A 462 -12.27 26.26 -34.94
CA ARG A 462 -12.61 26.24 -33.51
C ARG A 462 -12.32 24.90 -32.85
N ASP A 463 -12.43 23.82 -33.62
CA ASP A 463 -12.16 22.45 -33.20
C ASP A 463 -10.66 22.17 -33.03
N GLY A 464 -10.30 21.15 -32.25
CA GLY A 464 -8.92 20.82 -31.88
C GLY A 464 -8.37 21.69 -30.74
N HIS A 465 -7.49 21.12 -29.90
CA HIS A 465 -6.91 21.86 -28.77
C HIS A 465 -5.91 22.92 -29.25
N GLY A 466 -5.79 24.05 -28.54
CA GLY A 466 -4.87 25.14 -28.90
C GLY A 466 -3.49 25.08 -28.22
N HIS A 467 -3.30 24.19 -27.25
CA HIS A 467 -2.04 24.01 -26.53
C HIS A 467 -1.21 22.87 -27.15
N ASN A 468 -0.64 23.09 -28.33
CA ASN A 468 0.09 22.06 -29.08
C ASN A 468 1.54 21.84 -28.63
N LEU A 469 2.12 22.85 -27.96
CA LEU A 469 3.54 22.90 -27.56
C LEU A 469 4.50 22.69 -28.75
N SER A 470 4.17 23.24 -29.91
CA SER A 470 4.92 23.11 -31.16
C SER A 470 5.86 24.29 -31.43
N ASP A 471 6.80 24.10 -32.37
CA ASP A 471 7.74 25.11 -32.86
C ASP A 471 7.97 24.94 -34.36
N ASN A 472 7.50 25.90 -35.17
CA ASN A 472 7.67 25.89 -36.62
C ASN A 472 9.10 26.19 -37.11
N MET A 473 10.02 26.51 -36.19
CA MET A 473 11.43 26.83 -36.45
C MET A 473 11.67 28.06 -37.34
N GLY A 474 10.70 28.97 -37.36
CA GLY A 474 10.76 30.28 -38.02
C GLY A 474 9.90 30.41 -39.28
N VAL A 475 9.36 29.31 -39.82
CA VAL A 475 8.48 29.33 -41.00
C VAL A 475 7.27 28.44 -40.75
N GLU A 476 6.05 28.98 -40.87
CA GLU A 476 4.82 28.20 -40.72
C GLU A 476 4.60 27.29 -41.94
N GLY A 477 4.50 25.98 -41.72
CA GLY A 477 4.25 24.97 -42.73
C GLY A 477 5.45 24.57 -43.58
N PRO A 478 5.22 24.04 -44.81
CA PRO A 478 6.27 23.61 -45.74
C PRO A 478 7.25 24.73 -46.11
N THR A 479 8.52 24.38 -46.32
CA THR A 479 9.58 25.34 -46.68
C THR A 479 10.64 24.67 -47.54
N ASP A 480 11.30 25.46 -48.40
CA ASP A 480 12.45 25.05 -49.21
C ASP A 480 13.80 25.45 -48.58
N ASP A 481 13.79 26.11 -47.41
CA ASP A 481 15.01 26.51 -46.72
C ASP A 481 15.76 25.27 -46.17
N PRO A 482 16.95 24.93 -46.73
CA PRO A 482 17.67 23.73 -46.33
C PRO A 482 18.13 23.77 -44.87
N GLN A 483 18.31 24.95 -44.28
CA GLN A 483 18.70 25.08 -42.86
C GLN A 483 17.52 24.78 -41.93
N ILE A 484 16.30 25.19 -42.29
CA ILE A 484 15.10 24.85 -41.52
C ILE A 484 14.80 23.36 -41.66
N ILE A 485 14.84 22.82 -42.88
CA ILE A 485 14.59 21.39 -43.13
C ILE A 485 15.56 20.53 -42.30
N ALA A 486 16.85 20.87 -42.31
CA ALA A 486 17.85 20.15 -41.52
C ALA A 486 17.55 20.21 -40.02
N ARG A 487 17.25 21.40 -39.47
CA ARG A 487 16.91 21.58 -38.05
C ARG A 487 15.65 20.81 -37.64
N ARG A 488 14.60 20.85 -38.47
CA ARG A 488 13.37 20.08 -38.23
C ARG A 488 13.67 18.61 -38.17
N ARG A 489 14.47 18.11 -39.10
CA ARG A 489 14.87 16.70 -39.12
C ARG A 489 15.65 16.32 -37.87
N ASP A 490 16.68 17.08 -37.48
CA ASP A 490 17.43 16.81 -36.26
C ASP A 490 16.51 16.78 -35.03
N ARG A 491 15.57 17.72 -34.96
CA ARG A 491 14.57 17.78 -33.89
C ARG A 491 13.64 16.58 -33.87
N LYS A 492 13.16 16.12 -35.03
CA LYS A 492 12.33 14.91 -35.12
C LYS A 492 13.07 13.70 -34.55
N VAL A 493 14.32 13.49 -34.98
CA VAL A 493 15.15 12.38 -34.49
C VAL A 493 15.38 12.50 -32.99
N ALA A 494 15.66 13.70 -32.50
CA ALA A 494 15.89 13.95 -31.09
C ALA A 494 14.64 13.66 -30.23
N MET A 495 13.46 14.09 -30.68
CA MET A 495 12.18 13.79 -30.01
C MET A 495 11.84 12.30 -30.02
N VAL A 496 12.08 11.60 -31.12
CA VAL A 496 11.90 10.13 -31.20
C VAL A 496 12.92 9.40 -30.33
N ALA A 497 14.16 9.89 -30.26
CA ALA A 497 15.17 9.35 -29.35
C ALA A 497 14.77 9.55 -27.89
N THR A 498 14.23 10.72 -27.52
CA THR A 498 13.66 10.94 -26.18
C THR A 498 12.56 9.92 -25.88
N LEU A 499 11.63 9.67 -26.81
CA LEU A 499 10.58 8.65 -26.65
C LEU A 499 11.14 7.24 -26.45
N LEU A 500 12.01 6.78 -27.36
CA LEU A 500 12.49 5.39 -27.36
C LEU A 500 13.54 5.12 -26.27
N LEU A 501 14.18 6.14 -25.72
CA LEU A 501 15.19 6.04 -24.66
C LEU A 501 14.67 6.49 -23.29
N SER A 502 13.34 6.60 -23.14
CA SER A 502 12.69 6.80 -21.84
C SER A 502 12.25 5.47 -21.24
N GLN A 503 12.20 5.42 -19.91
CA GLN A 503 11.46 4.40 -19.18
C GLN A 503 9.97 4.47 -19.50
N GLY A 504 9.27 3.33 -19.50
CA GLY A 504 7.84 3.22 -19.83
C GLY A 504 7.59 2.43 -21.10
N THR A 505 6.35 2.43 -21.58
CA THR A 505 5.95 1.77 -22.83
C THR A 505 5.87 2.83 -23.94
N PRO A 506 6.79 2.86 -24.93
CA PRO A 506 6.72 3.82 -26.01
C PRO A 506 5.60 3.49 -27.01
N MET A 507 4.92 4.54 -27.48
CA MET A 507 3.96 4.49 -28.59
C MET A 507 4.37 5.48 -29.69
N LEU A 508 4.47 4.96 -30.92
CA LEU A 508 4.70 5.71 -32.14
C LEU A 508 3.40 5.86 -32.92
N LEU A 509 3.12 7.06 -33.40
CA LEU A 509 2.05 7.30 -34.38
C LEU A 509 2.54 6.88 -35.77
N ALA A 510 1.70 6.15 -36.50
CA ALA A 510 2.03 5.70 -37.83
C ALA A 510 2.34 6.87 -38.79
N GLY A 511 3.50 6.81 -39.44
CA GLY A 511 4.00 7.83 -40.36
C GLY A 511 4.99 8.80 -39.73
N ASP A 512 5.08 8.88 -38.41
CA ASP A 512 6.08 9.73 -37.74
C ASP A 512 7.52 9.26 -38.03
N GLU A 513 7.71 7.96 -38.28
CA GLU A 513 9.02 7.39 -38.63
C GLU A 513 9.58 7.89 -39.96
N PHE A 514 8.75 8.51 -40.82
CA PHE A 514 9.17 9.02 -42.11
C PHE A 514 8.72 10.46 -42.39
N GLY A 515 8.00 11.08 -41.45
CA GLY A 515 7.64 12.50 -41.50
C GLY A 515 6.28 12.80 -42.11
N GLN A 516 5.27 11.96 -41.86
CA GLN A 516 3.89 12.23 -42.26
C GLN A 516 3.39 13.57 -41.72
N SER A 517 2.74 14.34 -42.58
CA SER A 517 2.07 15.61 -42.25
C SER A 517 0.57 15.48 -42.41
N GLN A 518 -0.17 16.23 -41.60
CA GLN A 518 -1.60 16.53 -41.81
C GLN A 518 -1.79 18.00 -42.23
N ASN A 519 -0.72 18.63 -42.73
CA ASN A 519 -0.66 20.02 -43.14
C ASN A 519 -1.14 21.01 -42.05
N GLY A 520 -0.76 20.73 -40.81
CA GLY A 520 -1.12 21.58 -39.68
C GLY A 520 -2.57 21.40 -39.22
N ASN A 521 -3.30 20.40 -39.70
CA ASN A 521 -4.55 19.98 -39.06
C ASN A 521 -4.19 19.16 -37.81
N ASN A 522 -4.65 19.57 -36.62
CA ASN A 522 -4.38 18.86 -35.36
C ASN A 522 -5.60 18.08 -34.83
N ASN A 523 -6.64 17.96 -35.64
CA ASN A 523 -7.89 17.29 -35.30
C ASN A 523 -8.52 16.70 -36.56
N ALA A 524 -7.76 15.88 -37.29
CA ALA A 524 -8.18 15.38 -38.61
C ALA A 524 -9.23 14.24 -38.53
N TYR A 525 -10.10 14.26 -37.52
CA TYR A 525 -11.08 13.21 -37.22
C TYR A 525 -12.09 12.94 -38.33
N CYS A 526 -12.35 13.94 -39.17
CA CYS A 526 -13.33 13.88 -40.26
C CYS A 526 -12.70 13.87 -41.67
N GLN A 527 -11.38 13.74 -41.76
CA GLN A 527 -10.62 13.86 -43.01
C GLN A 527 -10.22 12.50 -43.59
N ASP A 528 -11.17 11.78 -44.19
CA ASP A 528 -10.88 10.52 -44.91
C ASP A 528 -10.35 10.79 -46.33
N ASN A 529 -9.14 11.35 -46.42
CA ASN A 529 -8.50 11.76 -47.67
C ASN A 529 -6.97 11.86 -47.53
N VAL A 530 -6.31 12.43 -48.54
CA VAL A 530 -4.84 12.60 -48.60
C VAL A 530 -4.24 13.38 -47.42
N THR A 531 -5.04 14.11 -46.64
CA THR A 531 -4.59 14.76 -45.41
C THR A 531 -4.14 13.73 -44.37
N THR A 532 -4.80 12.56 -44.31
CA THR A 532 -4.57 11.56 -43.25
C THR A 532 -4.05 10.22 -43.77
N TRP A 533 -4.21 9.93 -45.07
CA TRP A 533 -3.66 8.72 -45.66
C TRP A 533 -2.13 8.80 -45.71
N LEU A 534 -1.45 7.75 -45.23
CA LEU A 534 0.00 7.74 -45.17
C LEU A 534 0.61 7.81 -46.57
N ASP A 535 1.51 8.77 -46.79
CA ASP A 535 2.19 8.95 -48.06
C ASP A 535 3.53 8.22 -48.06
N TRP A 536 3.50 6.98 -48.55
CA TRP A 536 4.67 6.10 -48.63
C TRP A 536 5.69 6.52 -49.69
N ASP A 537 5.31 7.36 -50.66
CA ASP A 537 6.19 7.76 -51.76
C ASP A 537 7.13 8.92 -51.36
N VAL A 538 6.76 9.69 -50.33
CA VAL A 538 7.55 10.82 -49.79
C VAL A 538 8.26 10.50 -48.48
N ALA A 539 8.24 9.23 -48.06
CA ALA A 539 8.85 8.77 -46.83
C ALA A 539 10.35 9.11 -46.78
N ASP A 540 10.82 9.74 -45.69
CA ASP A 540 12.26 9.98 -45.46
C ASP A 540 12.93 8.65 -45.02
N PRO A 541 13.69 7.98 -45.91
CA PRO A 541 14.28 6.67 -45.61
C PRO A 541 15.34 6.75 -44.50
N GLU A 542 15.91 7.92 -44.31
CA GLU A 542 16.96 8.13 -43.33
C GLU A 542 16.39 8.36 -41.93
N LEU A 543 15.23 9.04 -41.83
CA LEU A 543 14.50 9.08 -40.56
C LEU A 543 14.05 7.67 -40.16
N ILE A 544 13.53 6.87 -41.10
CA ILE A 544 13.16 5.47 -40.85
C ILE A 544 14.36 4.71 -40.26
N ARG A 545 15.52 4.80 -40.91
CA ARG A 545 16.74 4.13 -40.46
C ARG A 545 17.16 4.57 -39.05
N GLN A 546 16.99 5.84 -38.71
CA GLN A 546 17.28 6.36 -37.38
C GLN A 546 16.29 5.81 -36.33
N VAL A 547 14.99 5.74 -36.64
CA VAL A 547 13.98 5.13 -35.75
C VAL A 547 14.28 3.64 -35.55
N GLN A 548 14.60 2.90 -36.62
CA GLN A 548 15.01 1.49 -36.54
C GLN A 548 16.25 1.31 -35.64
N THR A 549 17.25 2.19 -35.79
CA THR A 549 18.46 2.18 -34.97
C THR A 549 18.14 2.42 -33.49
N LEU A 550 17.28 3.40 -33.19
CA LEU A 550 16.86 3.71 -31.82
C LEU A 550 16.04 2.58 -31.19
N SER A 551 15.14 1.96 -31.95
CA SER A 551 14.36 0.80 -31.51
C SER A 551 15.28 -0.41 -31.22
N ALA A 552 16.25 -0.67 -32.09
CA ALA A 552 17.27 -1.69 -31.86
C ALA A 552 18.14 -1.37 -30.64
N LEU A 553 18.48 -0.10 -30.42
CA LEU A 553 19.24 0.36 -29.25
C LEU A 553 18.46 0.13 -27.96
N ARG A 554 17.17 0.52 -27.93
CA ARG A 554 16.26 0.23 -26.81
C ARG A 554 16.22 -1.27 -26.48
N ARG A 555 16.17 -2.12 -27.50
CA ARG A 555 16.16 -3.59 -27.32
C ARG A 555 17.50 -4.13 -26.81
N ARG A 556 18.62 -3.57 -27.30
CA ARG A 556 19.98 -3.98 -26.93
C ARG A 556 20.34 -3.61 -25.49
N TYR A 557 19.89 -2.45 -25.01
CA TYR A 557 20.20 -1.95 -23.67
C TYR A 557 18.99 -2.08 -22.76
N PRO A 558 18.98 -3.07 -21.85
CA PRO A 558 17.85 -3.28 -20.94
C PRO A 558 17.59 -2.07 -20.03
N HIS A 559 18.58 -1.19 -19.86
CA HIS A 559 18.49 0.11 -19.21
C HIS A 559 17.21 0.88 -19.52
N PHE A 560 16.71 0.90 -20.77
CA PHE A 560 15.55 1.72 -21.15
C PHE A 560 14.18 1.04 -20.95
N ARG A 561 14.19 -0.22 -20.52
CA ARG A 561 13.05 -1.14 -20.51
C ARG A 561 12.94 -1.82 -19.14
N GLN A 562 13.10 -1.01 -18.08
CA GLN A 562 12.98 -1.50 -16.71
C GLN A 562 11.52 -1.83 -16.38
N SER A 563 11.33 -2.86 -15.56
CA SER A 563 10.01 -3.18 -15.02
C SER A 563 9.70 -2.39 -13.74
N GLN A 564 10.73 -2.04 -12.97
CA GLN A 564 10.63 -1.28 -11.72
C GLN A 564 11.20 0.13 -11.88
N PHE A 565 10.65 1.08 -11.12
CA PHE A 565 11.07 2.48 -11.17
C PHE A 565 12.50 2.62 -10.64
N LEU A 566 13.25 3.54 -11.26
CA LEU A 566 14.64 3.82 -10.92
C LEU A 566 14.71 4.96 -9.91
N HIS A 567 15.45 4.76 -8.82
CA HIS A 567 15.47 5.68 -7.68
C HIS A 567 16.86 6.16 -7.26
N GLY A 568 17.88 5.96 -8.11
CA GLY A 568 19.26 6.28 -7.77
C GLY A 568 19.85 5.27 -6.78
N GLN A 569 19.37 4.03 -6.79
CA GLN A 569 19.91 2.95 -5.99
C GLN A 569 21.34 2.67 -6.45
N PRO A 570 22.32 2.61 -5.56
CA PRO A 570 23.66 2.28 -5.99
C PRO A 570 23.64 0.85 -6.57
N LEU A 571 24.55 0.55 -7.47
CA LEU A 571 24.71 -0.79 -8.00
C LEU A 571 26.00 -1.39 -7.49
N GLU A 572 26.13 -2.67 -7.71
CA GLU A 572 27.37 -3.34 -7.43
C GLU A 572 28.33 -3.03 -8.58
N SER A 573 28.12 -3.66 -9.73
CA SER A 573 29.07 -3.70 -10.84
C SER A 573 29.42 -2.39 -11.60
N SER A 574 29.02 -1.20 -11.16
CA SER A 574 29.13 0.03 -12.00
C SER A 574 29.30 1.29 -11.18
N ALA A 575 30.34 2.11 -11.35
CA ALA A 575 30.55 3.38 -10.60
C ALA A 575 29.38 4.41 -10.57
N PHE A 576 28.30 4.18 -11.33
CA PHE A 576 27.05 4.93 -11.32
C PHE A 576 25.94 4.13 -10.61
N PRO A 577 25.06 4.77 -9.81
CA PRO A 577 23.81 4.15 -9.39
C PRO A 577 22.92 3.82 -10.60
N ASP A 578 21.86 3.04 -10.38
CA ASP A 578 20.89 2.60 -11.39
C ASP A 578 20.39 3.74 -12.30
N VAL A 579 20.27 4.95 -11.74
CA VAL A 579 20.07 6.21 -12.45
C VAL A 579 20.80 7.38 -11.80
N GLN A 580 21.41 8.24 -12.62
CA GLN A 580 22.04 9.49 -12.17
C GLN A 580 21.89 10.60 -13.21
N TRP A 581 21.47 11.79 -12.76
CA TRP A 581 21.49 12.99 -13.61
C TRP A 581 22.86 13.65 -13.60
N ILE A 582 23.44 13.81 -14.78
CA ILE A 582 24.79 14.32 -14.96
C ILE A 582 24.85 15.58 -15.81
N THR A 583 25.78 16.45 -15.47
CA THR A 583 26.16 17.63 -16.24
C THR A 583 26.97 17.24 -17.49
N PRO A 584 27.13 18.14 -18.48
CA PRO A 584 27.99 17.87 -19.65
C PRO A 584 29.44 17.52 -19.31
N ASP A 585 29.96 17.94 -18.14
CA ASP A 585 31.29 17.56 -17.64
C ASP A 585 31.28 16.26 -16.81
N GLY A 586 30.21 15.47 -16.87
CA GLY A 586 30.10 14.14 -16.28
C GLY A 586 29.92 14.13 -14.76
N LYS A 587 29.58 15.28 -14.15
CA LYS A 587 29.37 15.41 -12.69
C LYS A 587 27.90 15.31 -12.34
N LEU A 588 27.58 14.96 -11.08
CA LEU A 588 26.21 14.99 -10.58
C LEU A 588 25.61 16.40 -10.69
N MET A 589 24.38 16.52 -11.20
CA MET A 589 23.66 17.80 -11.24
C MET A 589 23.33 18.29 -9.82
N SER A 590 23.69 19.55 -9.53
CA SER A 590 23.38 20.23 -8.27
C SER A 590 21.97 20.82 -8.26
N VAL A 591 21.48 21.28 -7.10
CA VAL A 591 20.22 22.04 -7.01
C VAL A 591 20.23 23.28 -7.91
N ALA A 592 21.35 23.99 -7.98
CA ALA A 592 21.50 25.14 -8.87
C ALA A 592 21.43 24.76 -10.36
N ASP A 593 21.89 23.56 -10.73
CA ASP A 593 21.73 23.04 -12.09
C ASP A 593 20.26 22.77 -12.43
N TRP A 594 19.49 22.26 -11.47
CA TRP A 594 18.06 22.05 -11.62
C TRP A 594 17.28 23.36 -11.68
N GLU A 595 17.60 24.33 -10.84
CA GLU A 595 16.89 25.61 -10.73
C GLU A 595 17.19 26.60 -11.89
N GLN A 596 18.21 26.33 -12.72
CA GLN A 596 18.50 27.14 -13.92
C GLN A 596 17.29 27.15 -14.87
N PRO A 597 16.65 28.31 -15.13
CA PRO A 597 15.44 28.38 -15.95
C PRO A 597 15.64 27.81 -17.36
N ASP A 598 16.72 28.16 -18.03
CA ASP A 598 16.89 27.86 -19.46
C ASP A 598 17.97 26.81 -19.72
N ARG A 599 18.09 25.79 -18.86
CA ARG A 599 19.12 24.76 -19.05
C ARG A 599 18.93 24.05 -20.40
N PRO A 600 19.93 24.09 -21.31
CA PRO A 600 19.77 23.55 -22.66
C PRO A 600 20.18 22.08 -22.77
N CYS A 601 20.94 21.54 -21.82
CA CYS A 601 21.46 20.17 -21.89
C CYS A 601 21.18 19.41 -20.59
N LEU A 602 20.58 18.23 -20.74
CA LEU A 602 20.25 17.30 -19.66
C LEU A 602 20.96 15.96 -19.91
N GLY A 603 21.81 15.53 -18.98
CA GLY A 603 22.50 14.24 -19.05
C GLY A 603 21.92 13.23 -18.08
N LEU A 604 21.77 11.99 -18.52
CA LEU A 604 21.21 10.86 -17.79
C LEU A 604 22.14 9.66 -17.91
N ALA A 605 22.77 9.23 -16.82
CA ALA A 605 23.46 7.95 -16.74
C ALA A 605 22.51 6.90 -16.17
N LEU A 606 22.49 5.73 -16.79
CA LEU A 606 21.75 4.55 -16.37
C LEU A 606 22.76 3.42 -16.22
N ALA A 607 22.72 2.75 -15.09
CA ALA A 607 23.54 1.59 -14.84
C ALA A 607 22.67 0.38 -14.54
N MET A 608 23.21 -0.81 -14.78
CA MET A 608 22.59 -2.08 -14.41
C MET A 608 23.68 -3.08 -14.03
N THR A 609 23.34 -3.99 -13.12
CA THR A 609 24.24 -5.07 -12.75
C THR A 609 24.64 -5.90 -13.96
N ASP A 610 25.93 -6.17 -14.12
CA ASP A 610 26.54 -6.96 -15.21
C ASP A 610 26.35 -6.40 -16.64
N GLU A 611 25.84 -5.17 -16.79
CA GLU A 611 25.68 -4.49 -18.07
C GLU A 611 26.53 -3.20 -18.12
N PRO A 612 26.99 -2.76 -19.31
CA PRO A 612 27.74 -1.51 -19.43
C PRO A 612 26.86 -0.32 -19.04
N THR A 613 27.40 0.63 -18.27
CA THR A 613 26.68 1.87 -17.96
C THR A 613 26.41 2.63 -19.25
N VAL A 614 25.19 3.14 -19.43
CA VAL A 614 24.79 3.95 -20.58
C VAL A 614 24.55 5.39 -20.15
N ALA A 615 25.13 6.37 -20.85
CA ALA A 615 24.85 7.78 -20.63
C ALA A 615 24.15 8.38 -21.85
N VAL A 616 23.02 9.06 -21.65
CA VAL A 616 22.23 9.76 -22.67
C VAL A 616 22.22 11.25 -22.38
N PHE A 617 22.56 12.07 -23.37
CA PHE A 617 22.50 13.53 -23.26
C PHE A 617 21.44 14.08 -24.21
N PHE A 618 20.55 14.94 -23.72
CA PHE A 618 19.53 15.65 -24.48
C PHE A 618 19.91 17.13 -24.55
N ASN A 619 20.41 17.60 -25.69
CA ASN A 619 20.80 19.00 -25.88
C ASN A 619 19.89 19.72 -26.87
N ARG A 620 19.20 20.77 -26.41
CA ARG A 620 18.31 21.65 -27.18
C ARG A 620 18.88 23.05 -27.46
N GLY A 621 20.10 23.32 -26.99
CA GLY A 621 20.80 24.57 -27.27
C GLY A 621 22.15 24.39 -27.98
N ALA A 622 22.86 25.50 -28.11
CA ALA A 622 24.12 25.57 -28.85
C ALA A 622 25.11 24.45 -28.51
N THR A 623 26.04 24.21 -29.44
CA THR A 623 27.08 23.18 -29.31
C THR A 623 27.73 23.18 -27.94
N THR A 624 27.54 22.06 -27.22
CA THR A 624 28.03 21.84 -25.86
C THR A 624 29.10 20.76 -25.89
N HIS A 625 30.23 21.01 -25.22
CA HIS A 625 31.29 20.02 -25.06
C HIS A 625 30.93 19.04 -23.94
N ILE A 626 30.84 17.76 -24.28
CA ILE A 626 30.62 16.68 -23.32
C ILE A 626 31.98 16.10 -22.94
N THR A 627 32.32 16.13 -21.65
CA THR A 627 33.57 15.60 -21.10
C THR A 627 33.22 14.44 -20.15
N LEU A 628 33.54 13.22 -20.56
CA LEU A 628 33.40 12.01 -19.76
C LEU A 628 34.79 11.43 -19.42
N SER A 629 34.88 10.55 -18.42
CA SER A 629 36.14 9.88 -18.03
C SER A 629 36.69 8.98 -19.16
N GLU A 630 37.96 8.54 -19.08
CA GLU A 630 38.72 7.91 -20.21
C GLU A 630 38.25 6.52 -20.70
N HIS A 631 36.99 6.14 -20.49
CA HIS A 631 36.52 4.76 -20.65
C HIS A 631 35.18 4.65 -21.42
N TRP A 632 34.62 5.76 -21.90
CA TRP A 632 33.34 5.79 -22.63
C TRP A 632 33.51 5.64 -24.14
N ALA A 633 32.62 4.87 -24.78
CA ALA A 633 32.52 4.75 -26.24
C ALA A 633 31.18 5.32 -26.75
N PRO A 634 31.16 6.09 -27.85
CA PRO A 634 29.91 6.57 -28.43
C PRO A 634 29.13 5.42 -29.09
N VAL A 635 27.84 5.34 -28.81
CA VAL A 635 26.90 4.33 -29.33
C VAL A 635 25.99 4.92 -30.40
N PHE A 636 25.40 6.10 -30.13
CA PHE A 636 24.49 6.78 -31.05
C PHE A 636 24.62 8.31 -30.92
N GLY A 637 24.42 9.01 -32.04
CA GLY A 637 24.28 10.46 -32.08
C GLY A 637 23.38 10.85 -33.25
N THR A 638 22.63 11.94 -33.12
CA THR A 638 21.82 12.48 -34.23
C THR A 638 22.69 12.93 -35.43
N ARG A 639 23.99 13.19 -35.21
CA ARG A 639 25.06 13.49 -36.19
C ARG A 639 26.43 12.92 -35.74
N GLU A 640 27.47 13.00 -36.57
CA GLU A 640 28.86 12.95 -36.09
C GLU A 640 29.02 14.06 -35.03
N LEU A 641 29.35 13.70 -33.79
CA LEU A 641 29.18 14.51 -32.58
C LEU A 641 29.63 15.99 -32.72
N SER A 642 28.69 16.90 -32.99
CA SER A 642 28.73 18.33 -32.59
C SER A 642 27.36 19.04 -32.65
N GLY A 643 26.75 19.31 -31.47
CA GLY A 643 25.69 20.30 -31.18
C GLY A 643 24.21 19.93 -31.43
N ASP A 644 23.29 20.52 -30.62
CA ASP A 644 21.81 20.32 -30.59
C ASP A 644 21.34 18.87 -30.87
N ALA A 645 21.72 17.92 -30.01
CA ALA A 645 21.65 16.49 -30.31
C ALA A 645 21.26 15.62 -29.10
N VAL A 646 20.70 14.44 -29.38
CA VAL A 646 20.69 13.30 -28.45
C VAL A 646 21.93 12.45 -28.71
N ALA A 647 22.72 12.17 -27.67
CA ALA A 647 23.93 11.37 -27.75
C ALA A 647 23.94 10.27 -26.68
N VAL A 648 24.31 9.05 -27.06
CA VAL A 648 24.38 7.87 -26.17
C VAL A 648 25.81 7.34 -26.13
N PHE A 649 26.33 7.10 -24.93
CA PHE A 649 27.67 6.56 -24.67
C PHE A 649 27.56 5.30 -23.80
N GLU A 650 28.51 4.36 -23.92
CA GLU A 650 28.63 3.18 -23.05
C GLU A 650 29.98 3.12 -22.31
N LEU A 651 29.99 2.64 -21.07
CA LEU A 651 31.17 2.42 -20.23
C LEU A 651 31.30 0.92 -19.89
N PRO A 652 32.45 0.27 -20.12
CA PRO A 652 32.65 -1.12 -19.71
C PRO A 652 32.52 -1.30 -18.20
N VAL A 653 31.95 -2.44 -17.79
CA VAL A 653 31.78 -2.85 -16.38
C VAL A 653 33.14 -2.79 -15.66
N THR A 654 33.26 -1.95 -14.63
CA THR A 654 34.49 -1.81 -13.83
C THR A 654 34.37 -2.59 -12.53
N HIS A 655 35.39 -3.38 -12.17
CA HIS A 655 35.45 -4.13 -10.92
C HIS A 655 35.49 -3.19 -9.71
N VAL A 656 34.92 -3.62 -8.59
CA VAL A 656 34.04 -2.69 -7.92
C VAL A 656 34.62 -2.06 -6.64
N PRO A 657 34.53 -0.71 -6.49
CA PRO A 657 34.90 0.03 -5.28
C PRO A 657 33.84 0.08 -4.16
N ASP A 658 34.26 0.47 -2.96
CA ASP A 658 33.54 0.52 -1.66
C ASP A 658 32.11 1.12 -1.62
N TRP A 659 31.64 1.79 -2.66
CA TRP A 659 30.28 2.36 -2.76
C TRP A 659 29.23 1.32 -3.24
N GLU A 660 29.66 0.23 -3.89
CA GLU A 660 28.83 -0.96 -4.16
C GLU A 660 28.46 -1.69 -2.87
N ARG A 661 29.38 -1.70 -1.90
CA ARG A 661 29.10 -2.22 -0.55
C ARG A 661 27.92 -1.46 0.07
N HIS A 662 27.88 -0.14 -0.10
CA HIS A 662 26.77 0.71 0.35
C HIS A 662 25.44 0.36 -0.35
N ALA A 663 25.48 -0.03 -1.62
CA ALA A 663 24.32 -0.51 -2.37
C ALA A 663 23.77 -1.85 -1.91
N ARG A 664 24.66 -2.84 -1.74
CA ARG A 664 24.37 -4.13 -1.11
C ARG A 664 23.65 -3.93 0.20
N ILE A 665 24.25 -3.12 1.07
CA ILE A 665 23.72 -2.77 2.37
C ILE A 665 22.33 -2.12 2.25
N THR A 666 22.10 -1.24 1.28
CA THR A 666 20.78 -0.57 1.11
C THR A 666 19.70 -1.51 0.57
N ALA A 667 20.03 -2.36 -0.41
CA ALA A 667 19.09 -3.32 -1.00
C ALA A 667 18.70 -4.44 -0.03
N HIS A 668 19.69 -5.02 0.66
CA HIS A 668 19.45 -6.01 1.72
C HIS A 668 18.69 -5.39 2.91
N ALA A 669 18.95 -4.12 3.25
CA ALA A 669 18.23 -3.40 4.30
C ALA A 669 16.73 -3.32 4.00
N LYS A 670 16.37 -2.90 2.79
CA LYS A 670 14.95 -2.81 2.37
C LYS A 670 14.26 -4.18 2.35
N ALA A 671 14.92 -5.20 1.83
CA ALA A 671 14.36 -6.56 1.77
C ALA A 671 14.21 -7.24 3.14
N SER A 672 15.04 -6.87 4.12
CA SER A 672 15.00 -7.41 5.48
C SER A 672 14.08 -6.61 6.42
N GLY A 673 13.29 -5.68 5.88
CA GLY A 673 12.35 -4.86 6.65
C GLY A 673 13.02 -3.74 7.46
N LEU A 674 14.25 -3.32 7.13
CA LEU A 674 14.88 -2.15 7.76
C LEU A 674 14.27 -0.88 7.17
N HIS A 675 13.87 0.06 8.04
CA HIS A 675 13.36 1.35 7.61
C HIS A 675 14.48 2.21 7.02
N GLU A 676 14.15 3.19 6.18
CA GLU A 676 15.15 4.09 5.59
C GLU A 676 15.69 5.13 6.58
N GLY A 677 14.95 5.35 7.67
CA GLY A 677 15.21 6.36 8.68
C GLY A 677 14.02 6.49 9.64
N PHE A 678 14.05 7.53 10.46
CA PHE A 678 12.99 7.84 11.42
C PHE A 678 12.83 9.35 11.59
N ARG A 679 11.64 9.80 12.01
CA ARG A 679 11.47 11.17 12.50
C ARG A 679 11.66 11.20 14.00
N ASP A 680 12.36 12.21 14.50
CA ASP A 680 12.36 12.52 15.93
C ASP A 680 11.09 13.28 16.33
N ILE A 681 10.94 13.54 17.63
CA ILE A 681 9.79 14.28 18.17
C ILE A 681 9.65 15.72 17.64
N SER A 682 10.73 16.33 17.16
CA SER A 682 10.69 17.65 16.52
C SER A 682 10.28 17.58 15.04
N GLY A 683 10.01 16.38 14.53
CA GLY A 683 9.66 16.13 13.14
C GLY A 683 10.88 16.08 12.20
N HIS A 684 12.11 16.20 12.71
CA HIS A 684 13.31 16.09 11.88
C HIS A 684 13.52 14.65 11.46
N TRP A 685 13.79 14.46 10.18
CA TRP A 685 14.09 13.16 9.61
C TRP A 685 15.57 12.82 9.81
N HIS A 686 15.83 11.67 10.40
CA HIS A 686 17.13 11.04 10.57
C HIS A 686 17.22 9.86 9.62
N ALA A 687 18.03 9.99 8.56
CA ALA A 687 18.30 8.87 7.66
C ALA A 687 19.22 7.84 8.34
N MET A 688 18.97 6.56 8.09
CA MET A 688 19.81 5.48 8.59
C MET A 688 21.16 5.46 7.87
N THR A 689 22.27 5.41 8.61
CA THR A 689 23.61 5.36 8.01
C THR A 689 23.94 3.95 7.51
N ASP A 690 24.91 3.80 6.61
CA ASP A 690 25.31 2.47 6.12
C ASP A 690 26.03 1.63 7.14
N VAL A 691 26.77 2.28 8.05
CA VAL A 691 27.36 1.62 9.20
C VAL A 691 26.26 0.98 10.05
N THR A 692 25.13 1.69 10.24
CA THR A 692 23.96 1.14 10.93
C THR A 692 23.32 0.00 10.13
N ARG A 693 23.04 0.19 8.83
CA ARG A 693 22.39 -0.83 8.00
C ARG A 693 23.22 -2.11 7.91
N ASP A 694 24.54 -2.01 7.74
CA ASP A 694 25.47 -3.13 7.70
C ASP A 694 25.47 -3.93 9.01
N ALA A 695 25.50 -3.21 10.14
CA ALA A 695 25.43 -3.83 11.46
C ALA A 695 24.08 -4.55 11.68
N LEU A 696 22.97 -3.94 11.28
CA LEU A 696 21.63 -4.54 11.38
C LEU A 696 21.48 -5.77 10.48
N LEU A 697 22.01 -5.73 9.25
CA LEU A 697 21.98 -6.87 8.33
C LEU A 697 22.87 -8.02 8.76
N THR A 698 24.04 -7.69 9.32
CA THR A 698 24.91 -8.68 9.96
C THR A 698 24.21 -9.37 11.12
N ALA A 699 23.46 -8.62 11.94
CA ALA A 699 22.70 -9.18 13.06
C ALA A 699 21.54 -10.10 12.63
N LEU A 700 21.08 -9.97 11.37
CA LEU A 700 20.09 -10.85 10.74
C LEU A 700 20.72 -12.03 9.98
N ASP A 701 22.05 -12.22 10.06
CA ASP A 701 22.81 -13.21 9.28
C ASP A 701 22.60 -13.10 7.76
N ILE A 702 22.39 -11.88 7.24
CA ILE A 702 22.18 -11.65 5.81
C ILE A 702 23.53 -11.61 5.09
N ASP A 703 23.76 -12.60 4.22
CA ASP A 703 24.94 -12.68 3.38
C ASP A 703 24.86 -11.64 2.25
N LEU A 704 25.49 -10.47 2.49
CA LEU A 704 25.57 -9.35 1.54
C LEU A 704 26.28 -9.69 0.22
N THR A 705 26.93 -10.86 0.13
CA THR A 705 27.58 -11.35 -1.11
C THR A 705 26.61 -12.06 -2.05
N ARG A 706 25.43 -12.46 -1.56
CA ARG A 706 24.39 -13.12 -2.35
C ARG A 706 23.37 -12.10 -2.80
N PRO A 707 22.94 -12.12 -4.08
CA PRO A 707 21.89 -11.22 -4.53
C PRO A 707 20.61 -11.45 -3.72
N VAL A 708 19.95 -10.35 -3.34
CA VAL A 708 18.60 -10.38 -2.74
C VAL A 708 17.67 -11.08 -3.73
N LEU A 709 17.35 -12.36 -3.49
CA LEU A 709 16.29 -13.06 -4.20
C LEU A 709 14.97 -12.40 -3.78
N GLN A 710 14.19 -11.88 -4.72
CA GLN A 710 12.81 -11.48 -4.43
C GLN A 710 12.03 -12.73 -4.02
N SER A 711 11.89 -12.95 -2.71
CA SER A 711 10.90 -13.88 -2.18
C SER A 711 9.52 -13.33 -2.55
N SER A 712 8.70 -14.18 -3.16
CA SER A 712 7.27 -13.97 -3.34
C SER A 712 6.67 -13.40 -2.05
N ASN A 713 6.11 -12.19 -2.11
CA ASN A 713 5.18 -11.76 -1.07
C ASN A 713 4.04 -12.77 -1.08
N GLN A 714 4.01 -13.64 -0.08
CA GLN A 714 2.86 -14.45 0.23
C GLN A 714 1.71 -13.47 0.49
N THR A 715 0.78 -13.46 -0.44
CA THR A 715 -0.56 -12.96 -0.24
C THR A 715 -1.12 -13.62 1.02
N GLN A 716 -1.36 -12.83 2.07
CA GLN A 716 -2.34 -13.25 3.05
C GLN A 716 -3.71 -13.23 2.36
N ASP A 717 -4.29 -14.43 2.25
CA ASP A 717 -5.69 -14.66 1.90
C ASP A 717 -6.58 -13.78 2.80
N ASN A 718 -7.28 -12.80 2.22
CA ASN A 718 -8.27 -11.99 2.92
C ASN A 718 -9.65 -12.66 3.01
N ASP A 719 -9.73 -13.98 2.79
CA ASP A 719 -10.96 -14.76 2.92
C ASP A 719 -11.07 -15.52 4.26
N THR A 720 -10.16 -15.29 5.21
CA THR A 720 -10.25 -15.89 6.57
C THR A 720 -10.66 -14.84 7.61
N PRO A 721 -11.66 -15.10 8.47
CA PRO A 721 -12.02 -14.17 9.54
C PRO A 721 -10.83 -13.87 10.45
N ILE A 722 -10.60 -12.58 10.73
CA ILE A 722 -9.52 -12.10 11.61
C ILE A 722 -9.75 -12.68 13.02
N ALA A 723 -8.77 -13.43 13.54
CA ALA A 723 -8.81 -13.90 14.93
C ALA A 723 -8.61 -12.69 15.86
N THR A 724 -9.58 -12.40 16.72
CA THR A 724 -9.52 -11.24 17.63
C THR A 724 -8.91 -11.63 18.99
N VAL A 725 -8.29 -10.65 19.64
CA VAL A 725 -7.69 -10.75 20.97
C VAL A 725 -8.80 -10.78 22.03
N PHE A 726 -8.61 -11.57 23.09
CA PHE A 726 -9.55 -11.59 24.20
C PHE A 726 -9.48 -10.29 25.01
N GLY A 727 -10.61 -9.64 25.25
CA GLY A 727 -10.72 -8.67 26.34
C GLY A 727 -11.74 -7.56 26.13
N ALA A 728 -11.84 -7.01 24.92
CA ALA A 728 -12.81 -5.97 24.61
C ALA A 728 -14.24 -6.45 24.93
N GLU A 729 -14.59 -7.68 24.53
CA GLU A 729 -15.91 -8.25 24.78
C GLU A 729 -16.22 -8.38 26.29
N LYS A 730 -15.21 -8.72 27.08
CA LYS A 730 -15.33 -8.88 28.53
C LYS A 730 -15.51 -7.54 29.21
N LEU A 731 -14.67 -6.55 28.87
CA LEU A 731 -14.73 -5.23 29.50
C LEU A 731 -16.02 -4.48 29.14
N THR A 732 -16.51 -4.61 27.90
CA THR A 732 -17.81 -4.07 27.51
C THR A 732 -18.95 -4.68 28.32
N THR A 733 -18.92 -6.01 28.55
CA THR A 733 -19.93 -6.70 29.37
C THR A 733 -19.92 -6.23 30.82
N LEU A 734 -18.74 -5.87 31.35
CA LEU A 734 -18.59 -5.36 32.71
C LEU A 734 -19.01 -3.88 32.88
N GLY A 735 -19.32 -3.17 31.79
CA GLY A 735 -19.61 -1.73 31.81
C GLY A 735 -18.36 -0.86 31.97
N GLY A 736 -17.17 -1.42 31.68
CA GLY A 736 -15.88 -0.83 31.98
C GLY A 736 -15.36 -1.18 33.37
N VAL A 737 -14.05 -1.05 33.56
CA VAL A 737 -13.35 -1.39 34.82
C VAL A 737 -12.40 -0.28 35.26
N TRP A 738 -11.98 -0.27 36.52
CA TRP A 738 -10.89 0.59 36.98
C TRP A 738 -9.92 -0.12 37.93
N GLY A 739 -8.69 0.36 38.01
CA GLY A 739 -7.67 -0.27 38.84
C GLY A 739 -6.53 0.65 39.25
N VAL A 740 -5.62 0.10 40.04
CA VAL A 740 -4.43 0.80 40.55
C VAL A 740 -3.17 0.21 39.92
N THR A 741 -2.25 1.04 39.45
CA THR A 741 -0.93 0.60 38.95
C THR A 741 0.18 1.01 39.91
N THR A 742 1.15 0.13 40.16
CA THR A 742 2.27 0.39 41.07
C THR A 742 3.50 -0.45 40.69
N ALA A 743 4.64 -0.19 41.33
CA ALA A 743 5.81 -1.05 41.22
C ALA A 743 5.90 -1.98 42.44
N LEU A 744 5.92 -3.30 42.21
CA LEU A 744 5.91 -4.29 43.30
C LEU A 744 7.09 -4.11 44.24
N TYR A 745 8.29 -3.82 43.73
CA TYR A 745 9.47 -3.62 44.58
C TYR A 745 9.31 -2.44 45.56
N ALA A 746 8.51 -1.44 45.20
CA ALA A 746 8.34 -0.22 45.98
C ALA A 746 7.40 -0.43 47.18
N LEU A 747 6.50 -1.40 47.07
CA LEU A 747 5.55 -1.73 48.13
C LEU A 747 6.26 -2.25 49.36
N HIS A 748 5.63 -2.06 50.51
CA HIS A 748 6.03 -2.71 51.75
C HIS A 748 4.87 -2.82 52.73
N SER A 749 4.93 -3.85 53.55
CA SER A 749 4.06 -4.11 54.69
C SER A 749 4.89 -4.33 55.94
N GLN A 750 4.24 -4.39 57.11
CA GLN A 750 4.92 -4.76 58.36
C GLN A 750 5.58 -6.16 58.27
N GLN A 751 5.04 -7.02 57.40
CA GLN A 751 5.49 -8.39 57.20
C GLN A 751 6.52 -8.52 56.08
N SER A 752 6.51 -7.64 55.08
CA SER A 752 7.44 -7.63 53.95
C SER A 752 8.92 -7.54 54.36
N TRP A 753 9.78 -8.29 53.70
CA TRP A 753 11.22 -8.34 54.03
C TRP A 753 12.01 -7.24 53.31
N GLY A 754 11.62 -5.97 53.52
CA GLY A 754 12.33 -4.79 52.98
C GLY A 754 12.10 -4.50 51.49
N ILE A 755 11.35 -5.35 50.80
CA ILE A 755 10.89 -5.21 49.41
C ILE A 755 9.47 -5.77 49.32
N GLY A 756 8.64 -5.26 48.41
CA GLY A 756 7.34 -5.85 48.15
C GLY A 756 7.47 -7.24 47.53
N ASP A 757 6.64 -8.16 48.03
CA ASP A 757 6.56 -9.56 47.63
C ASP A 757 5.12 -9.92 47.27
N PHE A 758 4.91 -11.14 46.74
CA PHE A 758 3.61 -11.59 46.29
C PHE A 758 2.56 -11.64 47.41
N GLU A 759 2.97 -11.83 48.67
CA GLU A 759 2.07 -11.72 49.83
C GLU A 759 1.64 -10.26 50.05
N THR A 760 2.59 -9.32 50.02
CA THR A 760 2.28 -7.88 50.09
C THR A 760 1.33 -7.46 48.96
N LEU A 761 1.52 -8.00 47.76
CA LEU A 761 0.62 -7.77 46.61
C LEU A 761 -0.79 -8.33 46.86
N ALA A 762 -0.89 -9.54 47.38
CA ALA A 762 -2.18 -10.16 47.72
C ALA A 762 -2.94 -9.34 48.77
N GLN A 763 -2.25 -8.89 49.82
CA GLN A 763 -2.82 -8.04 50.87
C GLN A 763 -3.29 -6.69 50.34
N LEU A 764 -2.53 -6.08 49.42
CA LEU A 764 -2.95 -4.84 48.76
C LEU A 764 -4.21 -5.06 47.91
N ALA A 765 -4.29 -6.19 47.18
CA ALA A 765 -5.47 -6.56 46.39
C ALA A 765 -6.70 -6.73 47.28
N GLU A 766 -6.57 -7.45 48.39
CA GLU A 766 -7.65 -7.64 49.37
C GLU A 766 -8.12 -6.33 50.01
N GLY A 767 -7.19 -5.40 50.25
CA GLY A 767 -7.50 -4.08 50.81
C GLY A 767 -8.17 -3.13 49.82
N LEU A 768 -7.79 -3.19 48.53
CA LEU A 768 -8.35 -2.32 47.50
C LEU A 768 -9.68 -2.83 46.92
N ALA A 769 -9.90 -4.14 46.86
CA ALA A 769 -11.11 -4.71 46.24
C ALA A 769 -12.44 -4.17 46.83
N PRO A 770 -12.58 -3.95 48.15
CA PRO A 770 -13.80 -3.37 48.74
C PRO A 770 -14.13 -1.96 48.25
N THR A 771 -13.15 -1.24 47.70
CA THR A 771 -13.38 0.10 47.12
C THR A 771 -14.04 0.05 45.74
N GLY A 772 -14.17 -1.13 45.14
CA GLY A 772 -14.63 -1.32 43.76
C GLY A 772 -13.48 -1.45 42.75
N CYS A 773 -12.24 -1.51 43.21
CA CYS A 773 -11.05 -1.69 42.37
C CYS A 773 -11.07 -3.07 41.69
N ASP A 774 -10.93 -3.12 40.36
CA ASP A 774 -11.04 -4.34 39.56
C ASP A 774 -9.71 -5.00 39.23
N PHE A 775 -8.63 -4.23 39.29
CA PHE A 775 -7.29 -4.76 39.04
C PHE A 775 -6.18 -4.01 39.77
N ILE A 776 -5.06 -4.72 39.97
CA ILE A 776 -3.78 -4.12 40.32
C ILE A 776 -2.77 -4.39 39.21
N GLY A 777 -2.24 -3.34 38.63
CA GLY A 777 -1.12 -3.37 37.70
C GLY A 777 0.22 -3.33 38.40
N ILE A 778 1.12 -4.24 38.03
CA ILE A 778 2.50 -4.23 38.50
C ILE A 778 3.49 -4.19 37.33
N ASN A 779 4.64 -3.55 37.58
CA ASN A 779 5.80 -3.62 36.71
C ASN A 779 6.26 -5.08 36.49
N PRO A 780 7.14 -5.36 35.52
CA PRO A 780 7.51 -6.73 35.21
C PRO A 780 8.18 -7.43 36.41
N VAL A 781 7.77 -8.67 36.64
CA VAL A 781 8.27 -9.55 37.72
C VAL A 781 9.10 -10.71 37.19
N HIS A 782 9.63 -10.56 35.97
CA HIS A 782 10.48 -11.53 35.28
C HIS A 782 11.79 -11.79 36.03
N ALA A 783 12.39 -12.95 35.81
CA ALA A 783 13.62 -13.35 36.47
C ALA A 783 14.77 -12.38 36.16
N LEU A 784 15.45 -11.92 37.21
CA LEU A 784 16.66 -11.11 37.13
C LEU A 784 17.90 -12.01 37.33
N PHE A 785 18.93 -11.54 38.03
CA PHE A 785 20.17 -12.26 38.27
C PHE A 785 20.32 -12.62 39.75
N PRO A 786 19.92 -13.83 40.16
CA PRO A 786 20.16 -14.28 41.52
C PRO A 786 21.66 -14.21 41.87
N GLY A 787 21.99 -13.63 43.02
CA GLY A 787 23.38 -13.47 43.47
C GLY A 787 23.97 -12.09 43.21
N ALA A 788 23.40 -11.33 42.26
CA ALA A 788 23.83 -9.98 41.93
C ALA A 788 22.74 -8.93 42.27
N PRO A 789 22.49 -8.65 43.56
CA PRO A 789 21.40 -7.77 43.99
C PRO A 789 21.55 -6.31 43.54
N HIS A 790 22.68 -5.93 42.96
CA HIS A 790 22.89 -4.61 42.35
C HIS A 790 22.28 -4.52 40.92
N LEU A 791 21.85 -5.64 40.33
CA LEU A 791 21.20 -5.74 39.02
C LEU A 791 19.67 -5.86 39.18
N PHE A 792 19.03 -4.80 39.66
CA PHE A 792 17.64 -4.82 40.16
C PHE A 792 16.60 -4.15 39.25
N ALA A 793 16.98 -3.69 38.06
CA ALA A 793 16.05 -3.01 37.17
C ALA A 793 15.01 -4.02 36.62
N PRO A 794 13.69 -3.77 36.79
CA PRO A 794 12.65 -4.75 36.47
C PRO A 794 12.49 -5.04 34.97
N TYR A 795 13.00 -4.15 34.11
CA TYR A 795 13.02 -4.34 32.66
C TYR A 795 14.34 -4.94 32.14
N SER A 796 15.38 -5.03 32.97
CA SER A 796 16.69 -5.64 32.64
C SER A 796 16.70 -7.12 33.00
N VAL A 797 15.82 -7.88 32.35
CA VAL A 797 15.47 -9.24 32.74
C VAL A 797 16.41 -10.29 32.16
N SER A 798 16.76 -11.30 32.95
CA SER A 798 17.50 -12.49 32.53
C SER A 798 16.60 -13.47 31.76
N SER A 799 15.35 -13.64 32.20
CA SER A 799 14.36 -14.47 31.50
C SER A 799 12.94 -13.95 31.68
N ARG A 800 12.17 -13.92 30.57
CA ARG A 800 10.73 -13.60 30.56
C ARG A 800 9.82 -14.80 30.80
N GLU A 801 10.39 -16.01 30.87
CA GLU A 801 9.65 -17.24 31.15
C GLU A 801 9.56 -17.54 32.66
N PHE A 802 10.42 -16.93 33.46
CA PHE A 802 10.59 -17.21 34.89
C PHE A 802 10.46 -15.93 35.72
N LEU A 803 10.35 -16.07 37.03
CA LEU A 803 10.02 -14.99 37.95
C LEU A 803 11.23 -14.52 38.77
N ASN A 804 11.20 -13.25 39.19
CA ASN A 804 12.16 -12.70 40.13
C ASN A 804 11.91 -13.28 41.53
N ILE A 805 12.81 -14.17 41.96
CA ILE A 805 12.75 -14.84 43.27
C ILE A 805 12.77 -13.86 44.46
N MET A 806 13.18 -12.60 44.25
CA MET A 806 13.14 -11.56 45.28
C MET A 806 11.72 -11.21 45.75
N HIS A 807 10.71 -11.49 44.93
CA HIS A 807 9.30 -11.28 45.29
C HIS A 807 8.66 -12.48 46.00
N ILE A 808 9.42 -13.54 46.28
CA ILE A 808 8.95 -14.61 47.17
C ILE A 808 8.94 -14.07 48.61
N ALA A 809 7.82 -14.24 49.31
CA ALA A 809 7.71 -14.03 50.75
C ALA A 809 8.22 -15.29 51.47
N PRO A 810 9.38 -15.25 52.17
CA PRO A 810 9.95 -16.45 52.78
C PRO A 810 9.05 -17.08 53.85
N ASP A 811 8.31 -16.25 54.57
CA ASP A 811 7.36 -16.66 55.63
C ASP A 811 6.12 -17.38 55.11
N GLN A 812 5.86 -17.30 53.80
CA GLN A 812 4.80 -18.06 53.14
C GLN A 812 5.29 -19.40 52.55
N LEU A 813 6.57 -19.73 52.71
CA LEU A 813 7.08 -21.07 52.36
C LEU A 813 6.70 -22.05 53.48
N PRO A 814 5.99 -23.15 53.19
CA PRO A 814 5.60 -24.12 54.23
C PRO A 814 6.77 -24.73 55.00
N GLU A 815 7.95 -24.78 54.37
CA GLU A 815 9.17 -25.36 54.91
C GLU A 815 10.06 -24.34 55.65
N TRP A 816 9.66 -23.07 55.69
CA TRP A 816 10.36 -22.04 56.44
C TRP A 816 9.99 -22.08 57.94
N GLU A 817 10.99 -22.38 58.76
CA GLU A 817 10.90 -22.27 60.22
C GLU A 817 11.92 -21.24 60.71
N GLY A 818 11.44 -20.05 61.07
CA GLY A 818 12.29 -18.98 61.59
C GLY A 818 11.56 -17.65 61.76
N SER A 819 12.18 -16.72 62.49
CA SER A 819 11.71 -15.35 62.62
C SER A 819 12.24 -14.47 61.48
N LYS A 820 11.41 -13.56 60.99
CA LYS A 820 11.84 -12.49 60.07
C LYS A 820 13.01 -11.70 60.68
N PRO A 821 14.11 -11.46 59.95
CA PRO A 821 15.20 -10.61 60.40
C PRO A 821 14.79 -9.14 60.41
N GLU A 822 15.39 -8.36 61.30
CA GLU A 822 15.19 -6.91 61.33
C GLU A 822 15.92 -6.29 60.12
N ILE A 823 15.15 -5.78 59.17
CA ILE A 823 15.66 -5.12 57.97
C ILE A 823 15.20 -3.65 58.06
N SER A 824 16.16 -2.73 58.02
CA SER A 824 15.87 -1.30 57.97
C SER A 824 14.98 -0.98 56.78
N THR A 825 14.03 -0.07 56.96
CA THR A 825 13.08 0.35 55.93
C THR A 825 13.35 1.80 55.48
N PRO A 826 14.50 2.10 54.84
CA PRO A 826 14.80 3.45 54.38
C PRO A 826 13.91 3.86 53.20
N GLU A 827 14.06 5.10 52.76
CA GLU A 827 13.35 5.66 51.59
C GLU A 827 13.57 4.84 50.30
N PHE A 828 14.70 4.13 50.21
CA PHE A 828 15.08 3.31 49.06
C PHE A 828 15.20 1.83 49.44
N VAL A 829 14.90 0.92 48.52
CA VAL A 829 15.16 -0.52 48.67
C VAL A 829 16.66 -0.77 48.74
N ASP A 830 17.08 -1.49 49.79
CA ASP A 830 18.43 -2.04 49.93
C ASP A 830 18.42 -3.50 49.45
N TYR A 831 18.55 -3.66 48.13
CA TYR A 831 18.49 -4.96 47.48
C TYR A 831 19.54 -5.95 48.00
N ALA A 832 20.73 -5.49 48.42
CA ALA A 832 21.80 -6.37 48.90
C ALA A 832 21.46 -6.97 50.27
N THR A 833 20.99 -6.13 51.20
CA THR A 833 20.53 -6.59 52.51
C THR A 833 19.32 -7.51 52.38
N VAL A 834 18.35 -7.14 51.53
CA VAL A 834 17.16 -7.96 51.28
C VAL A 834 17.53 -9.32 50.68
N TYR A 835 18.40 -9.35 49.67
CA TYR A 835 18.82 -10.60 49.01
C TYR A 835 19.53 -11.53 50.00
N THR A 836 20.44 -10.98 50.81
CA THR A 836 21.15 -11.75 51.84
C THR A 836 20.19 -12.38 52.84
N ALA A 837 19.23 -11.59 53.34
CA ALA A 837 18.22 -12.05 54.28
C ALA A 837 17.31 -13.14 53.68
N LYS A 838 16.75 -12.90 52.50
CA LYS A 838 15.86 -13.85 51.82
C LYS A 838 16.58 -15.12 51.39
N SER A 839 17.80 -15.04 50.85
CA SER A 839 18.58 -16.20 50.42
C SER A 839 18.93 -17.14 51.56
N ALA A 840 19.25 -16.59 52.75
CA ALA A 840 19.44 -17.40 53.95
C ALA A 840 18.16 -18.15 54.35
N ALA A 841 17.00 -17.51 54.18
CA ALA A 841 15.71 -18.13 54.48
C ALA A 841 15.34 -19.24 53.47
N PHE A 842 15.51 -18.94 52.18
CA PHE A 842 15.31 -19.88 51.09
C PHE A 842 16.18 -21.13 51.22
N ALA A 843 17.47 -20.98 51.55
CA ALA A 843 18.37 -22.11 51.73
C ALA A 843 17.93 -23.05 52.87
N ARG A 844 17.43 -22.48 53.99
CA ARG A 844 16.88 -23.27 55.10
C ARG A 844 15.58 -23.97 54.72
N ALA A 845 14.65 -23.25 54.08
CA ALA A 845 13.39 -23.82 53.62
C ALA A 845 13.63 -24.97 52.63
N PHE A 846 14.57 -24.82 51.69
CA PHE A 846 14.93 -25.88 50.76
C PHE A 846 15.60 -27.08 51.46
N SER A 847 16.45 -26.85 52.47
CA SER A 847 17.03 -27.94 53.26
C SER A 847 15.95 -28.74 54.00
N SER A 848 14.95 -28.06 54.56
CA SER A 848 13.78 -28.69 55.18
C SER A 848 12.95 -29.47 54.14
N PHE A 849 12.72 -28.88 52.97
CA PHE A 849 12.04 -29.52 51.84
C PHE A 849 12.73 -30.82 51.41
N CYS A 850 14.05 -30.81 51.23
CA CYS A 850 14.86 -31.99 50.87
C CYS A 850 14.86 -33.09 51.93
N SER A 851 14.44 -32.78 53.17
CA SER A 851 14.30 -33.77 54.25
C SER A 851 12.93 -34.44 54.28
N LEU A 852 11.98 -33.98 53.44
CA LEU A 852 10.67 -34.59 53.30
C LEU A 852 10.77 -35.95 52.57
N PRO A 853 9.94 -36.94 52.92
CA PRO A 853 9.85 -38.20 52.18
C PRO A 853 9.52 -38.00 50.69
N ASP A 854 10.03 -38.86 49.81
CA ASP A 854 9.78 -38.79 48.34
C ASP A 854 8.27 -38.86 47.98
N ASP A 855 7.46 -39.53 48.82
CA ASP A 855 6.01 -39.65 48.67
C ASP A 855 5.23 -38.48 49.30
N HIS A 856 5.91 -37.51 49.91
CA HIS A 856 5.28 -36.32 50.46
C HIS A 856 4.62 -35.51 49.33
N PRO A 857 3.40 -34.97 49.52
CA PRO A 857 2.68 -34.25 48.46
C PRO A 857 3.47 -33.11 47.81
N ARG A 858 4.29 -32.40 48.59
CA ARG A 858 5.16 -31.34 48.05
C ARG A 858 6.32 -31.89 47.18
N GLN A 859 6.91 -33.04 47.51
CA GLN A 859 7.93 -33.68 46.67
C GLN A 859 7.34 -34.15 45.33
N ILE A 860 6.13 -34.71 45.37
CA ILE A 860 5.38 -35.11 44.18
C ILE A 860 5.03 -33.88 43.31
N ALA A 861 4.48 -32.83 43.92
CA ALA A 861 4.10 -31.61 43.20
C ALA A 861 5.32 -30.92 42.58
N PHE A 862 6.45 -30.86 43.29
CA PHE A 862 7.69 -30.34 42.74
C PHE A 862 8.20 -31.18 41.56
N SER A 863 8.17 -32.51 41.68
CA SER A 863 8.55 -33.41 40.58
C SER A 863 7.65 -33.23 39.35
N ALA A 864 6.34 -33.05 39.56
CA ALA A 864 5.38 -32.75 38.50
C ALA A 864 5.66 -31.38 37.85
N TYR A 865 5.99 -30.36 38.64
CA TYR A 865 6.40 -29.05 38.14
C TYR A 865 7.65 -29.14 37.27
N LYS A 866 8.68 -29.89 37.71
CA LYS A 866 9.89 -30.14 36.91
C LYS A 866 9.58 -30.83 35.59
N LEU A 867 8.68 -31.83 35.59
CA LEU A 867 8.24 -32.49 34.37
C LEU A 867 7.46 -31.56 33.43
N LEU A 868 6.57 -30.74 33.98
CA LEU A 868 5.74 -29.80 33.21
C LEU A 868 6.58 -28.71 32.53
N ARG A 869 7.54 -28.13 33.26
CA ARG A 869 8.41 -27.06 32.74
C ARG A 869 9.62 -27.60 31.96
N GLY A 870 9.97 -28.86 32.16
CA GLY A 870 10.96 -29.60 31.39
C GLY A 870 12.32 -28.92 31.30
N ALA A 871 12.94 -29.03 30.12
CA ALA A 871 14.29 -28.54 29.87
C ALA A 871 14.45 -27.03 30.11
N ALA A 872 13.40 -26.24 29.86
CA ALA A 872 13.44 -24.79 30.05
C ALA A 872 13.77 -24.43 31.50
N LEU A 873 13.11 -25.08 32.47
CA LEU A 873 13.36 -24.88 33.89
C LEU A 873 14.74 -25.39 34.31
N SER A 874 15.11 -26.61 33.90
CA SER A 874 16.40 -27.19 34.27
C SER A 874 17.57 -26.34 33.75
N GLN A 875 17.46 -25.80 32.54
CA GLN A 875 18.47 -24.92 31.97
C GLN A 875 18.48 -23.54 32.64
N HIS A 876 17.32 -22.96 32.96
CA HIS A 876 17.29 -21.68 33.68
C HIS A 876 17.92 -21.80 35.08
N ALA A 877 17.56 -22.86 35.82
CA ALA A 877 18.18 -23.15 37.10
C ALA A 877 19.69 -23.41 36.97
N LEU A 878 20.13 -24.17 35.97
CA LEU A 878 21.55 -24.38 35.69
C LEU A 878 22.28 -23.06 35.40
N TYR A 879 21.67 -22.16 34.62
CA TYR A 879 22.21 -20.82 34.36
C TYR A 879 22.44 -20.05 35.65
N ASP A 880 21.46 -20.03 36.57
CA ASP A 880 21.58 -19.31 37.83
C ASP A 880 22.70 -19.88 38.71
N VAL A 881 22.86 -21.21 38.74
CA VAL A 881 23.99 -21.85 39.44
C VAL A 881 25.33 -21.44 38.83
N LEU A 882 25.45 -21.46 37.51
CA LEU A 882 26.67 -21.05 36.80
C LEU A 882 27.00 -19.57 37.05
N PHE A 883 25.99 -18.70 37.04
CA PHE A 883 26.14 -17.28 37.32
C PHE A 883 26.58 -17.02 38.77
N GLU A 884 26.01 -17.75 39.72
CA GLU A 884 26.40 -17.69 41.14
C GLU A 884 27.88 -18.08 41.36
N GLN A 885 28.45 -18.96 40.52
CA GLN A 885 29.87 -19.36 40.63
C GLN A 885 30.86 -18.29 40.13
N LEU A 886 30.38 -17.25 39.44
CA LEU A 886 31.26 -16.17 38.98
C LEU A 886 31.80 -15.36 40.18
N PRO A 887 33.06 -14.90 40.13
CA PRO A 887 33.55 -13.87 41.04
C PRO A 887 32.62 -12.65 41.01
N GLU A 888 32.43 -11.98 42.15
CA GLU A 888 31.48 -10.86 42.30
C GLU A 888 31.71 -9.77 41.25
N GLU A 889 32.98 -9.45 40.93
CA GLU A 889 33.35 -8.49 39.90
C GLU A 889 32.95 -8.88 38.47
N ARG A 890 32.61 -10.16 38.24
CA ARG A 890 32.13 -10.69 36.95
C ARG A 890 30.63 -10.97 36.95
N GLN A 891 29.92 -10.75 38.05
CA GLN A 891 28.46 -10.89 38.12
C GLN A 891 27.76 -9.62 37.59
N THR A 892 27.92 -9.39 36.29
CA THR A 892 27.35 -8.22 35.59
C THR A 892 26.28 -8.66 34.59
N TYR A 893 25.60 -7.70 33.95
CA TYR A 893 24.66 -7.97 32.84
C TYR A 893 25.29 -8.73 31.66
N ALA A 894 26.62 -8.91 31.62
CA ALA A 894 27.28 -9.80 30.67
C ALA A 894 26.94 -11.29 30.88
N GLY A 895 26.52 -11.69 32.08
CA GLY A 895 25.89 -12.98 32.36
C GLY A 895 26.69 -14.19 31.86
N TRP A 896 26.06 -15.06 31.06
CA TRP A 896 26.69 -16.29 30.54
C TRP A 896 27.99 -16.04 29.77
N ARG A 897 28.20 -14.84 29.21
CA ARG A 897 29.43 -14.50 28.49
C ARG A 897 30.66 -14.52 29.39
N ASN A 898 30.46 -14.42 30.71
CA ASN A 898 31.52 -14.57 31.69
C ASN A 898 31.82 -16.03 32.09
N PHE A 899 31.00 -16.99 31.66
CA PHE A 899 31.27 -18.41 31.88
C PHE A 899 32.48 -18.87 31.06
N ALA A 900 33.05 -20.02 31.44
CA ALA A 900 34.07 -20.67 30.63
C ALA A 900 33.51 -21.02 29.23
N PRO A 901 34.32 -20.95 28.15
CA PRO A 901 33.82 -21.12 26.78
C PRO A 901 33.09 -22.45 26.50
N ASP A 902 33.48 -23.53 27.17
CA ASP A 902 32.84 -24.85 27.09
C ASP A 902 31.46 -24.91 27.76
N LEU A 903 31.13 -23.93 28.61
CA LEU A 903 29.83 -23.77 29.27
C LEU A 903 28.91 -22.76 28.56
N HIS A 904 29.31 -22.24 27.39
CA HIS A 904 28.49 -21.31 26.63
C HIS A 904 27.30 -21.99 25.96
N ASP A 905 27.37 -23.31 25.73
CA ASP A 905 26.27 -24.11 25.20
C ASP A 905 25.60 -24.94 26.30
N PRO A 906 24.32 -24.69 26.64
CA PRO A 906 23.61 -25.44 27.67
C PRO A 906 23.48 -26.94 27.35
N GLN A 907 23.72 -27.35 26.10
CA GLN A 907 23.70 -28.75 25.67
C GLN A 907 25.09 -29.39 25.65
N SER A 908 26.15 -28.66 26.04
CA SER A 908 27.52 -29.19 26.02
C SER A 908 27.73 -30.28 27.06
N ALA A 909 28.72 -31.15 26.80
CA ALA A 909 29.15 -32.14 27.78
C ALA A 909 29.63 -31.48 29.09
N ALA A 910 30.31 -30.33 29.01
CA ALA A 910 30.75 -29.59 30.19
C ALA A 910 29.57 -29.09 31.03
N CYS A 911 28.50 -28.59 30.39
CA CYS A 911 27.27 -28.22 31.09
C CYS A 911 26.57 -29.44 31.71
N ALA A 912 26.56 -30.59 31.03
CA ALA A 912 26.01 -31.83 31.58
C ALA A 912 26.81 -32.33 32.80
N ASP A 913 28.13 -32.32 32.73
CA ASP A 913 29.02 -32.70 33.83
C ASP A 913 28.88 -31.74 35.01
N PHE A 914 28.83 -30.43 34.75
CA PHE A 914 28.58 -29.42 35.76
C PHE A 914 27.20 -29.61 36.40
N ALA A 915 26.16 -29.85 35.59
CA ALA A 915 24.81 -30.10 36.10
C ALA A 915 24.75 -31.34 37.00
N ALA A 916 25.45 -32.41 36.62
CA ALA A 916 25.56 -33.61 37.45
C ALA A 916 26.28 -33.33 38.79
N ALA A 917 27.34 -32.52 38.77
CA ALA A 917 28.08 -32.15 39.97
C ALA A 917 27.29 -31.19 40.90
N HIS A 918 26.35 -30.43 40.36
CA HIS A 918 25.58 -29.39 41.07
C HIS A 918 24.07 -29.65 41.15
N ALA A 919 23.62 -30.89 40.96
CA ALA A 919 22.20 -31.25 40.84
C ALA A 919 21.31 -30.72 41.99
N VAL A 920 21.78 -30.78 43.24
CA VAL A 920 21.03 -30.27 44.41
C VAL A 920 20.84 -28.75 44.34
N ARG A 921 21.84 -28.01 43.87
CA ARG A 921 21.77 -26.55 43.74
C ARG A 921 20.89 -26.13 42.55
N ILE A 922 20.84 -26.94 41.49
CA ILE A 922 19.89 -26.74 40.39
C ILE A 922 18.46 -26.96 40.87
N ASP A 923 18.22 -28.02 41.64
CA ASP A 923 16.91 -28.27 42.24
C ASP A 923 16.50 -27.15 43.22
N TYR A 924 17.46 -26.51 43.91
CA TYR A 924 17.19 -25.32 44.73
C TYR A 924 16.59 -24.17 43.90
N TYR A 925 17.21 -23.79 42.78
CA TYR A 925 16.67 -22.71 41.94
C TYR A 925 15.35 -23.09 41.29
N ALA A 926 15.20 -24.36 40.88
CA ALA A 926 13.91 -24.86 40.39
C ALA A 926 12.81 -24.80 41.47
N TYR A 927 13.16 -25.10 42.72
CA TYR A 927 12.25 -24.97 43.87
C TYR A 927 11.84 -23.52 44.11
N LEU A 928 12.75 -22.55 43.96
CA LEU A 928 12.39 -21.14 44.09
C LEU A 928 11.45 -20.67 42.99
N GLN A 929 11.70 -21.04 41.73
CA GLN A 929 10.79 -20.72 40.63
C GLN A 929 9.39 -21.32 40.84
N TRP A 930 9.33 -22.56 41.31
CA TRP A 930 8.07 -23.21 41.67
C TRP A 930 7.29 -22.42 42.72
N ASN A 931 7.96 -22.00 43.81
CA ASN A 931 7.29 -21.25 44.87
C ASN A 931 6.94 -19.81 44.46
N ALA A 932 7.73 -19.17 43.61
CA ALA A 932 7.38 -17.87 43.03
C ALA A 932 6.08 -17.96 42.23
N GLU A 933 5.92 -18.98 41.38
CA GLU A 933 4.69 -19.21 40.62
C GLU A 933 3.50 -19.52 41.52
N LEU A 934 3.69 -20.35 42.55
CA LEU A 934 2.63 -20.63 43.52
C LEU A 934 2.14 -19.38 44.25
N GLN A 935 3.06 -18.52 44.73
CA GLN A 935 2.68 -17.30 45.44
C GLN A 935 2.05 -16.25 44.52
N LEU A 936 2.52 -16.11 43.28
CA LEU A 936 1.89 -15.23 42.30
C LEU A 936 0.49 -15.73 41.93
N ALA A 937 0.32 -17.04 41.74
CA ALA A 937 -0.99 -17.65 41.51
C ALA A 937 -1.95 -17.44 42.69
N ASP A 938 -1.44 -17.56 43.92
CA ASP A 938 -2.23 -17.29 45.14
C ASP A 938 -2.65 -15.82 45.23
N ALA A 939 -1.73 -14.88 44.95
CA ALA A 939 -2.06 -13.46 44.90
C ALA A 939 -3.16 -13.14 43.87
N GLN A 940 -3.10 -13.76 42.69
CA GLN A 940 -4.16 -13.65 41.69
C GLN A 940 -5.49 -14.25 42.18
N ALA A 941 -5.47 -15.42 42.82
CA ALA A 941 -6.66 -16.07 43.34
C ALA A 941 -7.32 -15.29 44.48
N ARG A 942 -6.51 -14.71 45.37
CA ARG A 942 -6.96 -13.86 46.48
C ARG A 942 -7.54 -12.54 45.97
N ALA A 943 -6.91 -11.90 44.98
CA ALA A 943 -7.48 -10.72 44.33
C ALA A 943 -8.88 -11.00 43.75
N LYS A 944 -9.05 -12.13 43.05
CA LYS A 944 -10.35 -12.57 42.51
C LYS A 944 -11.38 -12.84 43.61
N THR A 945 -10.96 -13.52 44.67
CA THR A 945 -11.83 -13.89 45.78
C THR A 945 -12.26 -12.66 46.60
N ALA A 946 -11.40 -11.65 46.70
CA ALA A 946 -11.69 -10.37 47.33
C ALA A 946 -12.69 -9.51 46.52
N GLY A 947 -12.99 -9.89 45.27
CA GLY A 947 -14.00 -9.23 44.44
C GLY A 947 -13.48 -8.52 43.20
N MET A 948 -12.16 -8.51 42.96
CA MET A 948 -11.59 -7.89 41.76
C MET A 948 -12.01 -8.65 40.50
N ARG A 949 -12.70 -7.97 39.57
CA ARG A 949 -13.21 -8.61 38.34
C ARG A 949 -12.10 -9.05 37.40
N ILE A 950 -10.95 -8.37 37.39
CA ILE A 950 -9.77 -8.69 36.57
C ILE A 950 -8.63 -9.26 37.43
N GLY A 951 -8.39 -8.76 38.63
CA GLY A 951 -7.32 -9.22 39.52
C GLY A 951 -5.97 -8.59 39.15
N LEU A 952 -4.92 -9.39 39.07
CA LEU A 952 -3.59 -8.93 38.69
C LEU A 952 -3.50 -8.64 37.19
N TYR A 953 -2.88 -7.51 36.91
CA TYR A 953 -2.47 -7.04 35.60
C TYR A 953 -0.93 -7.03 35.61
N LEU A 954 -0.33 -7.91 34.80
CA LEU A 954 1.13 -8.08 34.75
C LEU A 954 1.71 -7.40 33.52
N ASP A 955 3.00 -7.07 33.60
CA ASP A 955 3.68 -6.37 32.52
C ASP A 955 4.75 -7.24 31.85
N LEU A 956 4.73 -7.25 30.52
CA LEU A 956 5.69 -8.00 29.71
C LEU A 956 6.84 -7.06 29.31
N ALA A 957 8.04 -7.35 29.82
CA ALA A 957 9.23 -6.59 29.43
C ALA A 957 9.50 -6.72 27.92
N VAL A 958 9.83 -5.59 27.29
CA VAL A 958 10.05 -5.46 25.84
C VAL A 958 11.15 -6.40 25.30
N GLY A 959 12.18 -6.70 26.10
CA GLY A 959 13.30 -7.54 25.71
C GLY A 959 13.98 -8.24 26.88
N VAL A 960 15.18 -8.77 26.62
CA VAL A 960 16.01 -9.48 27.61
C VAL A 960 17.43 -8.97 27.55
N VAL A 961 18.15 -8.98 28.66
CA VAL A 961 19.57 -8.59 28.67
C VAL A 961 20.45 -9.60 27.89
N PRO A 962 21.52 -9.17 27.19
CA PRO A 962 22.33 -10.05 26.34
C PRO A 962 23.00 -11.23 27.07
N GLY A 963 23.36 -11.03 28.34
CA GLY A 963 23.93 -12.07 29.19
C GLY A 963 22.89 -12.98 29.83
N GLY A 964 21.59 -12.75 29.64
CA GLY A 964 20.51 -13.44 30.36
C GLY A 964 20.33 -14.90 29.99
N SER A 965 19.57 -15.60 30.83
CA SER A 965 19.25 -17.02 30.68
C SER A 965 18.45 -17.31 29.41
N ASP A 966 17.52 -16.44 29.01
CA ASP A 966 16.76 -16.61 27.75
C ASP A 966 17.68 -16.62 26.54
N VAL A 967 18.67 -15.73 26.53
CA VAL A 967 19.64 -15.65 25.45
C VAL A 967 20.54 -16.88 25.46
N TRP A 968 21.05 -17.29 26.63
CA TRP A 968 21.91 -18.47 26.75
C TRP A 968 21.23 -19.75 26.22
N ARG A 969 19.94 -19.92 26.53
CA ARG A 969 19.12 -21.09 26.11
C ARG A 969 18.68 -21.00 24.65
N ASN A 970 18.31 -19.82 24.18
CA ASN A 970 17.66 -19.59 22.90
C ASN A 970 18.44 -18.62 22.00
N ARG A 971 19.77 -18.78 21.88
CA ARG A 971 20.65 -17.85 21.14
C ARG A 971 20.14 -17.51 19.74
N GLY A 972 19.59 -18.49 19.01
CA GLY A 972 19.05 -18.29 17.66
C GLY A 972 17.74 -17.49 17.57
N ALA A 973 17.10 -17.16 18.70
CA ALA A 973 15.87 -16.36 18.75
C ALA A 973 16.14 -14.84 18.81
N PHE A 974 17.34 -14.43 19.21
CA PHE A 974 17.70 -13.03 19.48
C PHE A 974 18.78 -12.53 18.53
N ALA A 975 18.78 -11.24 18.21
CA ALA A 975 19.83 -10.64 17.39
C ALA A 975 21.03 -10.27 18.29
N ALA A 976 22.20 -10.84 18.02
CA ALA A 976 23.41 -10.57 18.78
C ALA A 976 23.95 -9.15 18.51
N ASN A 977 24.63 -8.56 19.50
CA ASN A 977 25.31 -7.26 19.42
C ASN A 977 24.40 -6.07 19.06
N MET A 978 23.10 -6.21 19.32
CA MET A 978 22.09 -5.16 19.12
C MET A 978 21.44 -4.80 20.46
N SER A 979 20.99 -3.56 20.60
CA SER A 979 20.16 -3.12 21.72
C SER A 979 18.83 -2.60 21.20
N LEU A 980 17.72 -2.92 21.86
CA LEU A 980 16.48 -2.18 21.74
C LEU A 980 16.67 -0.76 22.29
N GLY A 981 15.84 0.15 21.80
CA GLY A 981 15.82 1.53 22.25
C GLY A 981 14.65 2.29 21.67
N ALA A 982 14.74 3.62 21.76
CA ALA A 982 13.81 4.53 21.14
C ALA A 982 14.57 5.76 20.61
N PRO A 983 14.13 6.35 19.48
CA PRO A 983 14.62 7.66 19.06
C PRO A 983 14.16 8.75 20.05
N GLY A 984 14.69 9.98 19.93
CA GLY A 984 14.32 11.09 20.81
C GLY A 984 12.81 11.35 20.86
N ASP A 985 12.24 11.32 22.07
CA ASP A 985 10.82 11.45 22.35
C ASP A 985 10.51 12.46 23.47
N ALA A 986 9.25 12.53 23.91
CA ALA A 986 8.79 13.49 24.91
C ALA A 986 9.34 13.18 26.32
N ALA A 987 9.68 11.92 26.57
CA ALA A 987 10.25 11.47 27.83
C ALA A 987 11.76 11.69 27.85
N ASN A 988 12.43 11.45 26.72
CA ASN A 988 13.86 11.64 26.55
C ASN A 988 14.21 12.19 25.14
N PRO A 989 14.41 13.52 25.01
CA PRO A 989 14.70 14.16 23.73
C PRO A 989 16.00 13.72 23.05
N VAL A 990 16.95 13.10 23.79
CA VAL A 990 18.22 12.60 23.21
C VAL A 990 18.17 11.14 22.76
N GLY A 991 17.01 10.48 22.92
CA GLY A 991 16.82 9.07 22.61
C GLY A 991 17.28 8.15 23.73
N GLN A 992 17.00 6.86 23.60
CA GLN A 992 17.22 5.88 24.65
C GLN A 992 17.84 4.60 24.08
N ARG A 993 18.84 4.06 24.78
CA ARG A 993 19.38 2.71 24.59
C ARG A 993 19.08 1.92 25.85
N TRP A 994 18.40 0.78 25.72
CA TRP A 994 17.93 0.01 26.87
C TRP A 994 18.83 -1.18 27.23
N ASP A 995 19.81 -1.49 26.39
CA ASP A 995 20.72 -2.65 26.49
C ASP A 995 19.99 -4.00 26.62
N LEU A 996 18.87 -4.11 25.89
CA LEU A 996 18.06 -5.34 25.76
C LEU A 996 18.14 -5.89 24.34
N LEU A 997 18.29 -7.21 24.17
CA LEU A 997 18.32 -7.83 22.84
C LEU A 997 16.90 -7.90 22.22
N PRO A 998 16.77 -7.56 20.93
CA PRO A 998 15.55 -7.78 20.18
C PRO A 998 15.41 -9.25 19.75
N LEU A 999 14.16 -9.70 19.57
CA LEU A 999 13.85 -10.96 18.88
C LEU A 999 14.13 -10.83 17.38
N ARG A 1000 14.45 -11.95 16.71
CA ARG A 1000 14.68 -11.95 15.27
C ARG A 1000 13.38 -11.98 14.47
N PRO A 1001 13.06 -10.94 13.66
CA PRO A 1001 11.83 -10.90 12.88
C PRO A 1001 11.78 -11.97 11.78
N ASP A 1002 12.93 -12.40 11.26
CA ASP A 1002 13.07 -13.45 10.25
C ASP A 1002 12.81 -14.88 10.79
N ARG A 1003 12.52 -15.02 12.10
CA ARG A 1003 12.39 -16.32 12.79
C ARG A 1003 11.02 -16.53 13.46
N PHE A 1004 9.96 -15.97 12.88
CA PHE A 1004 8.56 -16.08 13.36
C PHE A 1004 7.66 -17.04 12.56
N GLU A 1005 8.20 -17.81 11.62
CA GLU A 1005 7.46 -18.94 11.02
C GLU A 1005 7.21 -20.04 12.08
N ASP A 1006 6.19 -20.88 11.83
CA ASP A 1006 5.79 -21.95 12.75
C ASP A 1006 7.00 -22.80 13.21
N ALA A 1007 7.18 -22.90 14.53
CA ALA A 1007 8.26 -23.64 15.16
C ALA A 1007 9.69 -23.14 14.83
N GLN A 1008 9.87 -21.88 14.43
CA GLN A 1008 11.17 -21.22 14.46
C GLN A 1008 11.52 -20.74 15.89
N PRO A 1009 12.80 -20.45 16.20
CA PRO A 1009 13.23 -20.07 17.56
C PRO A 1009 12.55 -18.84 18.14
N ALA A 1010 12.31 -17.77 17.37
CA ALA A 1010 11.69 -16.55 17.90
C ALA A 1010 10.18 -16.73 18.16
N ASP A 1011 9.47 -17.46 17.29
CA ASP A 1011 8.07 -17.88 17.54
C ASP A 1011 7.93 -18.63 18.88
N ARG A 1012 8.76 -19.65 19.12
CA ARG A 1012 8.72 -20.41 20.38
C ARG A 1012 9.03 -19.56 21.60
N ALA A 1013 10.07 -18.74 21.54
CA ALA A 1013 10.47 -17.89 22.65
C ALA A 1013 9.39 -16.85 23.00
N PHE A 1014 8.75 -16.25 21.99
CA PHE A 1014 7.67 -15.28 22.21
C PHE A 1014 6.41 -15.94 22.79
N ARG A 1015 5.99 -17.09 22.26
CA ARG A 1015 4.87 -17.88 22.81
C ARG A 1015 5.13 -18.31 24.26
N ALA A 1016 6.35 -18.76 24.56
CA ALA A 1016 6.72 -19.18 25.93
C ALA A 1016 6.63 -18.01 26.91
N ALA A 1017 7.15 -16.83 26.54
CA ALA A 1017 7.05 -15.62 27.36
C ALA A 1017 5.59 -15.18 27.58
N LEU A 1018 4.76 -15.16 26.52
CA LEU A 1018 3.34 -14.83 26.64
C LEU A 1018 2.59 -15.81 27.54
N ARG A 1019 2.79 -17.11 27.36
CA ARG A 1019 2.18 -18.13 28.23
C ARG A 1019 2.60 -17.95 29.68
N ALA A 1020 3.89 -17.75 29.94
CA ALA A 1020 4.42 -17.57 31.29
C ALA A 1020 3.75 -16.38 31.99
N VAL A 1021 3.69 -15.21 31.33
CA VAL A 1021 3.08 -14.01 31.95
C VAL A 1021 1.55 -14.07 32.03
N MET A 1022 0.86 -14.72 31.09
CA MET A 1022 -0.60 -14.82 31.09
C MET A 1022 -1.14 -15.85 32.08
N THR A 1023 -0.38 -16.91 32.40
CA THR A 1023 -0.88 -18.05 33.19
C THR A 1023 -1.44 -17.64 34.56
N HIS A 1024 -0.88 -16.61 35.18
CA HIS A 1024 -1.28 -16.13 36.50
C HIS A 1024 -1.79 -14.68 36.48
N ALA A 1025 -2.23 -14.18 35.32
CA ALA A 1025 -2.69 -12.81 35.15
C ALA A 1025 -4.12 -12.74 34.62
N GLY A 1026 -4.89 -11.77 35.09
CA GLY A 1026 -6.19 -11.45 34.48
C GLY A 1026 -6.08 -10.48 33.30
N ALA A 1027 -4.99 -9.71 33.27
CA ALA A 1027 -4.61 -8.87 32.15
C ALA A 1027 -3.09 -8.83 32.01
N VAL A 1028 -2.59 -8.55 30.81
CA VAL A 1028 -1.18 -8.33 30.52
C VAL A 1028 -1.03 -7.02 29.74
N ARG A 1029 -0.03 -6.21 30.09
CA ARG A 1029 0.45 -5.14 29.19
C ARG A 1029 1.64 -5.61 28.42
N ILE A 1030 1.59 -5.35 27.13
CA ILE A 1030 2.73 -5.44 26.25
C ILE A 1030 3.35 -4.06 26.24
N ASP A 1031 4.48 -3.94 26.95
CA ASP A 1031 5.34 -2.76 26.94
C ASP A 1031 5.80 -2.46 25.51
N HIS A 1032 5.74 -1.19 25.11
CA HIS A 1032 6.12 -0.76 23.77
C HIS A 1032 5.47 -1.60 22.64
N VAL A 1033 4.13 -1.65 22.59
CA VAL A 1033 3.36 -2.51 21.66
C VAL A 1033 3.67 -2.23 20.19
N LEU A 1034 4.22 -1.06 19.88
CA LEU A 1034 4.74 -0.74 18.56
C LEU A 1034 5.74 -1.79 18.05
N GLY A 1035 6.48 -2.43 18.97
CA GLY A 1035 7.39 -3.55 18.71
C GLY A 1035 6.77 -4.74 17.99
N LEU A 1036 5.44 -4.88 18.01
CA LEU A 1036 4.75 -5.89 17.22
C LEU A 1036 4.75 -5.58 15.70
N SER A 1037 4.91 -4.31 15.32
CA SER A 1037 5.00 -3.86 13.93
C SER A 1037 6.40 -3.44 13.53
N ARG A 1038 7.12 -2.75 14.43
CA ARG A 1038 8.52 -2.34 14.24
C ARG A 1038 9.18 -2.06 15.59
N SER A 1039 10.48 -2.34 15.70
CA SER A 1039 11.29 -1.99 16.87
C SER A 1039 12.53 -1.20 16.47
N PHE A 1040 12.99 -0.28 17.32
CA PHE A 1040 14.20 0.48 17.09
C PHE A 1040 15.42 -0.26 17.65
N TRP A 1041 16.37 -0.62 16.77
CA TRP A 1041 17.58 -1.38 17.10
C TRP A 1041 18.80 -0.46 17.04
N ILE A 1042 19.68 -0.57 18.03
CA ILE A 1042 20.88 0.25 18.19
C ILE A 1042 22.10 -0.68 18.25
N PRO A 1043 22.97 -0.69 17.22
CA PRO A 1043 24.26 -1.38 17.25
C PRO A 1043 25.20 -0.77 18.31
N GLU A 1044 26.25 -1.48 18.74
CA GLU A 1044 27.22 -0.96 19.72
C GLU A 1044 27.94 0.32 19.26
N ASP A 1045 28.38 0.37 18.00
CA ASP A 1045 29.21 1.46 17.47
C ASP A 1045 28.52 2.31 16.38
N ALA A 1046 27.18 2.28 16.31
CA ALA A 1046 26.42 3.01 15.28
C ALA A 1046 25.08 3.57 15.80
N PRO A 1047 24.54 4.65 15.20
CA PRO A 1047 23.21 5.15 15.56
C PRO A 1047 22.13 4.11 15.22
N GLY A 1048 21.00 4.16 15.91
CA GLY A 1048 19.94 3.16 15.77
C GLY A 1048 19.01 3.33 14.57
N GLY A 1049 18.15 2.34 14.36
CA GLY A 1049 17.24 2.25 13.22
C GLY A 1049 16.03 1.36 13.45
N TYR A 1050 14.90 1.64 12.78
CA TYR A 1050 13.71 0.78 12.88
C TYR A 1050 13.82 -0.49 12.03
N VAL A 1051 13.41 -1.62 12.60
CA VAL A 1051 13.30 -2.93 11.97
C VAL A 1051 11.84 -3.38 12.02
N THR A 1052 11.29 -3.82 10.89
CA THR A 1052 9.90 -4.28 10.74
C THR A 1052 9.72 -5.68 11.32
N TYR A 1053 8.59 -5.90 11.99
CA TYR A 1053 8.18 -7.18 12.56
C TYR A 1053 6.92 -7.71 11.86
N PRO A 1054 6.70 -9.03 11.82
CA PRO A 1054 5.56 -9.65 11.14
C PRO A 1054 4.27 -9.49 11.97
N PHE A 1055 3.68 -8.28 11.94
CA PHE A 1055 2.56 -7.87 12.79
C PHE A 1055 1.40 -8.86 12.79
N ALA A 1056 0.91 -9.28 11.61
CA ALA A 1056 -0.21 -10.22 11.50
C ALA A 1056 0.08 -11.56 12.19
N ARG A 1057 1.32 -12.08 12.07
CA ARG A 1057 1.72 -13.33 12.72
C ARG A 1057 1.81 -13.17 14.24
N LEU A 1058 2.37 -12.07 14.72
CA LEU A 1058 2.43 -11.78 16.16
C LEU A 1058 1.03 -11.59 16.75
N MET A 1059 0.13 -10.93 16.03
CA MET A 1059 -1.27 -10.77 16.42
C MET A 1059 -2.01 -12.11 16.46
N GLN A 1060 -1.74 -13.03 15.53
CA GLN A 1060 -2.26 -14.39 15.59
C GLN A 1060 -1.80 -15.08 16.87
N ILE A 1061 -0.50 -15.04 17.19
CA ILE A 1061 0.05 -15.62 18.43
C ILE A 1061 -0.64 -15.03 19.66
N ILE A 1062 -0.72 -13.70 19.76
CA ILE A 1062 -1.36 -13.01 20.89
C ILE A 1062 -2.84 -13.40 21.00
N SER A 1063 -3.56 -13.48 19.88
CA SER A 1063 -4.98 -13.87 19.86
C SER A 1063 -5.18 -15.31 20.35
N GLU A 1064 -4.32 -16.23 19.90
CA GLU A 1064 -4.33 -17.64 20.34
C GLU A 1064 -4.05 -17.77 21.84
N GLU A 1065 -2.96 -17.16 22.33
CA GLU A 1065 -2.55 -17.28 23.73
C GLU A 1065 -3.51 -16.54 24.68
N SER A 1066 -3.98 -15.34 24.31
CA SER A 1066 -4.94 -14.56 25.12
C SER A 1066 -6.29 -15.26 25.23
N ARG A 1067 -6.81 -15.84 24.15
CA ARG A 1067 -8.06 -16.60 24.18
C ARG A 1067 -7.91 -17.91 24.95
N ALA A 1068 -6.79 -18.62 24.78
CA ALA A 1068 -6.52 -19.85 25.52
C ALA A 1068 -6.47 -19.64 27.04
N THR A 1069 -5.99 -18.48 27.48
CA THR A 1069 -5.85 -18.12 28.90
C THR A 1069 -6.98 -17.24 29.44
N SER A 1070 -7.86 -16.73 28.57
CA SER A 1070 -8.86 -15.70 28.92
C SER A 1070 -8.21 -14.47 29.59
N CYS A 1071 -7.04 -14.08 29.10
CA CYS A 1071 -6.24 -12.97 29.61
C CYS A 1071 -6.43 -11.73 28.73
N ILE A 1072 -6.76 -10.59 29.35
CA ILE A 1072 -6.96 -9.32 28.63
C ILE A 1072 -5.61 -8.75 28.22
N ILE A 1073 -5.48 -8.21 27.01
CA ILE A 1073 -4.23 -7.59 26.57
C ILE A 1073 -4.39 -6.09 26.38
N PHE A 1074 -3.53 -5.32 27.04
CA PHE A 1074 -3.33 -3.89 26.81
C PHE A 1074 -2.02 -3.67 26.07
N GLY A 1075 -2.09 -3.14 24.86
CA GLY A 1075 -0.93 -2.69 24.10
C GLY A 1075 -0.58 -1.27 24.50
N GLU A 1076 0.61 -1.06 25.07
CA GLU A 1076 1.07 0.31 25.29
C GLU A 1076 1.48 1.00 24.01
N ASP A 1077 0.63 1.92 23.54
CA ASP A 1077 0.82 2.69 22.32
C ASP A 1077 1.11 4.18 22.60
N LEU A 1078 2.14 4.41 23.43
CA LEU A 1078 2.64 5.74 23.76
C LEU A 1078 3.75 6.19 22.79
N GLY A 1079 3.94 7.50 22.67
CA GLY A 1079 4.95 8.11 21.80
C GLY A 1079 4.47 8.34 20.36
N THR A 1080 5.42 8.48 19.42
CA THR A 1080 5.13 8.72 18.00
C THR A 1080 4.67 7.45 17.30
N VAL A 1081 3.37 7.20 17.37
CA VAL A 1081 2.71 6.06 16.74
C VAL A 1081 2.44 6.35 15.25
N PRO A 1082 2.75 5.42 14.32
CA PRO A 1082 2.43 5.58 12.90
C PRO A 1082 0.93 5.75 12.65
N ASP A 1083 0.61 6.53 11.62
CA ASP A 1083 -0.76 6.62 11.12
C ASP A 1083 -1.32 5.23 10.82
N GLY A 1084 -2.53 4.96 11.31
CA GLY A 1084 -3.21 3.69 11.13
C GLY A 1084 -2.82 2.58 12.11
N PHE A 1085 -1.74 2.68 12.89
CA PHE A 1085 -1.36 1.60 13.84
C PHE A 1085 -2.43 1.35 14.91
N ARG A 1086 -2.99 2.42 15.49
CA ARG A 1086 -4.11 2.31 16.44
C ARG A 1086 -5.35 1.67 15.81
N ALA A 1087 -5.59 1.90 14.51
CA ALA A 1087 -6.69 1.27 13.78
C ALA A 1087 -6.40 -0.22 13.46
N GLN A 1088 -5.14 -0.56 13.19
CA GLN A 1088 -4.69 -1.94 13.05
C GLN A 1088 -4.85 -2.72 14.35
N MET A 1089 -4.48 -2.15 15.51
CA MET A 1089 -4.76 -2.77 16.82
C MET A 1089 -6.25 -2.99 17.03
N ALA A 1090 -7.07 -1.97 16.75
CA ALA A 1090 -8.53 -2.05 16.91
C ALA A 1090 -9.17 -3.12 16.01
N ALA A 1091 -8.61 -3.40 14.83
CA ALA A 1091 -9.11 -4.47 13.94
C ALA A 1091 -8.98 -5.89 14.56
N TYR A 1092 -8.13 -6.06 15.55
CA TYR A 1092 -7.96 -7.30 16.31
C TYR A 1092 -8.57 -7.23 17.71
N ASP A 1093 -9.34 -6.20 18.06
CA ASP A 1093 -9.83 -5.93 19.42
C ASP A 1093 -8.72 -5.78 20.49
N LEU A 1094 -7.49 -5.43 20.08
CA LEU A 1094 -6.40 -5.16 21.01
C LEU A 1094 -6.58 -3.77 21.65
N LEU A 1095 -6.66 -3.73 22.98
CA LEU A 1095 -6.88 -2.50 23.74
C LEU A 1095 -5.58 -1.66 23.77
N GLY A 1096 -5.68 -0.35 23.57
CA GLY A 1096 -4.55 0.58 23.72
C GLY A 1096 -4.36 1.10 25.15
N CYS A 1097 -3.36 1.97 25.35
CA CYS A 1097 -3.13 2.76 26.56
C CYS A 1097 -3.15 4.26 26.22
N SER A 1098 -3.97 5.03 26.93
CA SER A 1098 -4.10 6.47 26.75
C SER A 1098 -3.56 7.17 28.00
N VAL A 1099 -2.48 7.94 27.85
CA VAL A 1099 -1.90 8.76 28.93
C VAL A 1099 -2.29 10.22 28.69
N GLN A 1100 -3.24 10.69 29.48
CA GLN A 1100 -3.90 11.99 29.30
C GLN A 1100 -2.91 13.17 29.32
N MET A 1101 -1.82 13.07 30.10
CA MET A 1101 -0.78 14.10 30.15
C MET A 1101 -0.05 14.31 28.83
N ILE A 1102 -0.11 13.39 27.87
CA ILE A 1102 0.57 13.51 26.57
C ILE A 1102 -0.38 13.43 25.36
N GLU A 1103 -1.66 13.11 25.57
CA GLU A 1103 -2.67 13.17 24.53
C GLU A 1103 -2.97 14.64 24.18
N ARG A 1104 -2.82 15.00 22.90
CA ARG A 1104 -2.91 16.37 22.41
C ARG A 1104 -3.82 16.48 21.20
N GLY A 1105 -4.58 17.57 21.13
CA GLY A 1105 -5.35 17.97 19.96
C GLY A 1105 -4.47 18.64 18.89
N HIS A 1106 -5.08 18.91 17.74
CA HIS A 1106 -4.42 19.52 16.58
C HIS A 1106 -3.75 20.88 16.83
N ARG A 1107 -4.09 21.61 17.91
CA ARG A 1107 -3.49 22.90 18.28
C ARG A 1107 -2.55 22.77 19.48
N GLY A 1108 -2.21 21.54 19.91
CA GLY A 1108 -1.39 21.28 21.08
C GLY A 1108 -2.12 21.44 22.42
N GLU A 1109 -3.45 21.51 22.40
CA GLU A 1109 -4.30 21.54 23.58
C GLU A 1109 -4.46 20.15 24.21
N MET A 1110 -4.58 20.08 25.53
CA MET A 1110 -4.96 18.85 26.22
C MET A 1110 -6.37 18.44 25.80
N LEU A 1111 -6.55 17.18 25.40
CA LEU A 1111 -7.86 16.67 24.97
C LEU A 1111 -8.82 16.53 26.18
N PRO A 1112 -10.12 16.84 26.06
CA PRO A 1112 -11.08 16.58 27.12
C PRO A 1112 -11.34 15.07 27.27
N ARG A 1113 -11.87 14.63 28.42
CA ARG A 1113 -12.17 13.21 28.69
C ARG A 1113 -13.05 12.55 27.62
N ASP A 1114 -13.97 13.31 27.00
CA ASP A 1114 -14.93 12.78 26.02
C ASP A 1114 -14.25 12.42 24.69
N ALA A 1115 -13.04 12.92 24.45
CA ALA A 1115 -12.19 12.54 23.32
C ALA A 1115 -11.33 11.29 23.60
N ALA A 1116 -11.39 10.72 24.82
CA ALA A 1116 -10.64 9.52 25.15
C ALA A 1116 -11.08 8.34 24.27
N ARG A 1117 -10.11 7.47 23.94
CA ARG A 1117 -10.36 6.30 23.10
C ARG A 1117 -11.18 5.26 23.86
N GLN A 1118 -12.20 4.71 23.20
CA GLN A 1118 -13.07 3.69 23.80
C GLN A 1118 -12.32 2.38 24.06
N LEU A 1119 -11.63 1.82 23.04
CA LEU A 1119 -10.83 0.61 23.15
C LEU A 1119 -9.44 0.87 23.78
N ALA A 1120 -9.41 1.41 25.00
CA ALA A 1120 -8.15 1.69 25.70
C ALA A 1120 -8.31 1.63 27.23
N MET A 1121 -7.17 1.52 27.92
CA MET A 1121 -7.00 1.89 29.31
C MET A 1121 -6.54 3.35 29.40
N ASN A 1122 -7.33 4.22 30.03
CA ASN A 1122 -6.98 5.63 30.20
C ASN A 1122 -6.39 5.88 31.59
N ALA A 1123 -5.39 6.75 31.67
CA ALA A 1123 -4.76 7.17 32.92
C ALA A 1123 -4.25 8.61 32.78
N TRP A 1124 -4.05 9.31 33.90
CA TRP A 1124 -3.37 10.59 33.85
C TRP A 1124 -1.88 10.44 33.50
N SER A 1125 -1.24 9.46 34.11
CA SER A 1125 0.19 9.16 33.97
C SER A 1125 0.46 7.67 34.14
N ASN A 1126 1.69 7.24 33.86
CA ASN A 1126 2.21 5.90 34.08
C ASN A 1126 3.62 5.98 34.70
N HIS A 1127 4.31 4.84 34.87
CA HIS A 1127 5.60 4.82 35.56
C HIS A 1127 6.75 5.54 34.80
N ASP A 1128 6.61 5.81 33.51
CA ASP A 1128 7.59 6.54 32.69
C ASP A 1128 7.35 8.05 32.65
N PHE A 1129 6.14 8.48 33.01
CA PHE A 1129 5.73 9.87 33.07
C PHE A 1129 5.71 10.38 34.52
N PRO A 1130 5.77 11.71 34.73
CA PRO A 1130 5.68 12.26 36.08
C PRO A 1130 4.35 11.93 36.73
N THR A 1131 4.34 11.78 38.05
CA THR A 1131 3.08 11.71 38.82
C THR A 1131 2.26 12.99 38.59
N VAL A 1132 0.96 12.95 38.82
CA VAL A 1132 0.10 14.14 38.68
C VAL A 1132 0.56 15.27 39.59
N ALA A 1133 0.98 14.97 40.83
CA ALA A 1133 1.53 15.96 41.73
C ALA A 1133 2.89 16.49 41.24
N GLY A 1134 3.79 15.63 40.75
CA GLY A 1134 5.09 16.03 40.23
C GLY A 1134 4.98 16.88 38.95
N PHE A 1135 4.04 16.53 38.07
CA PHE A 1135 3.66 17.34 36.92
C PHE A 1135 3.13 18.71 37.39
N TRP A 1136 2.26 18.72 38.39
CA TRP A 1136 1.68 19.96 38.91
C TRP A 1136 2.72 20.91 39.49
N THR A 1137 3.73 20.41 40.21
CA THR A 1137 4.77 21.22 40.85
C THR A 1137 6.02 21.44 39.99
N GLU A 1138 6.06 20.89 38.77
CA GLU A 1138 7.24 20.89 37.89
C GLU A 1138 8.46 20.18 38.52
N ARG A 1139 8.22 19.25 39.43
CA ARG A 1139 9.27 18.48 40.12
C ARG A 1139 10.07 17.62 39.15
N ASP A 1140 9.40 17.07 38.15
CA ASP A 1140 9.98 16.29 37.05
C ASP A 1140 10.92 17.13 36.18
N LEU A 1141 10.52 18.37 35.86
CA LEU A 1141 11.36 19.31 35.10
C LEU A 1141 12.57 19.74 35.93
N ALA A 1142 12.44 19.87 37.25
CA ALA A 1142 13.57 20.14 38.14
C ALA A 1142 14.58 18.97 38.17
N TRP A 1143 14.11 17.72 38.18
CA TRP A 1143 14.98 16.54 38.07
C TRP A 1143 15.72 16.53 36.73
N ARG A 1144 15.00 16.74 35.62
CA ARG A 1144 15.61 16.83 34.27
C ARG A 1144 16.62 17.96 34.17
N GLU A 1145 16.36 19.12 34.76
CA GLU A 1145 17.30 20.24 34.83
C GLU A 1145 18.56 19.89 35.62
N GLN A 1146 18.43 19.24 36.78
CA GLN A 1146 19.56 18.80 37.61
C GLN A 1146 20.44 17.76 36.89
N LEU A 1147 19.82 16.87 36.14
CA LEU A 1147 20.48 15.80 35.39
C LEU A 1147 20.92 16.24 33.98
N ASN A 1148 20.67 17.50 33.63
CA ASN A 1148 20.98 18.08 32.33
C ASN A 1148 20.32 17.32 31.15
N ILE A 1149 19.09 16.84 31.34
CA ILE A 1149 18.27 16.14 30.34
C ILE A 1149 17.33 17.14 29.67
N GLY A 1150 17.45 17.31 28.34
CA GLY A 1150 16.55 18.17 27.56
C GLY A 1150 16.66 19.67 27.89
N ARG A 1151 17.85 20.14 28.28
CA ARG A 1151 18.09 21.52 28.74
C ARG A 1151 17.48 22.61 27.84
N ASP A 1152 17.55 22.43 26.53
CA ASP A 1152 17.09 23.42 25.55
C ASP A 1152 15.56 23.45 25.39
N SER A 1153 14.85 22.37 25.72
CA SER A 1153 13.38 22.28 25.63
C SER A 1153 12.67 22.72 26.91
N LEU A 1154 13.36 22.70 28.06
CA LEU A 1154 12.78 23.04 29.37
C LEU A 1154 12.00 24.37 29.42
N PRO A 1155 12.46 25.49 28.81
CA PRO A 1155 11.71 26.75 28.88
C PRO A 1155 10.32 26.65 28.22
N TRP A 1156 10.24 25.99 27.07
CA TRP A 1156 8.97 25.78 26.36
C TRP A 1156 8.07 24.79 27.09
N GLU A 1157 8.64 23.72 27.65
CA GLU A 1157 7.88 22.74 28.44
C GLU A 1157 7.26 23.34 29.69
N ARG A 1158 7.97 24.26 30.38
CA ARG A 1158 7.42 25.01 31.53
C ARG A 1158 6.26 25.91 31.11
N GLU A 1159 6.33 26.55 29.95
CA GLU A 1159 5.23 27.36 29.41
C GLU A 1159 4.01 26.50 29.07
N GLN A 1160 4.23 25.35 28.41
CA GLN A 1160 3.17 24.40 28.12
C GLN A 1160 2.55 23.83 29.40
N ARG A 1161 3.37 23.55 30.42
CA ARG A 1161 2.92 23.07 31.73
C ARG A 1161 1.94 24.03 32.39
N ALA A 1162 2.21 25.34 32.32
CA ALA A 1162 1.32 26.35 32.86
C ALA A 1162 -0.06 26.33 32.17
N ARG A 1163 -0.10 26.16 30.84
CA ARG A 1163 -1.35 26.00 30.08
C ARG A 1163 -2.09 24.72 30.45
N ASP A 1164 -1.37 23.60 30.53
CA ASP A 1164 -1.96 22.29 30.84
C ASP A 1164 -2.56 22.26 32.26
N ARG A 1165 -1.89 22.85 33.27
CA ARG A 1165 -2.44 22.99 34.63
C ARG A 1165 -3.73 23.81 34.66
N GLN A 1166 -3.77 24.91 33.90
CA GLN A 1166 -4.97 25.73 33.80
C GLN A 1166 -6.11 24.94 33.15
N ALA A 1167 -5.85 24.22 32.06
CA ALA A 1167 -6.84 23.38 31.39
C ALA A 1167 -7.37 22.28 32.33
N MET A 1168 -6.49 21.62 33.09
CA MET A 1168 -6.89 20.63 34.09
C MET A 1168 -7.79 21.23 35.17
N ALA A 1169 -7.48 22.42 35.68
CA ALA A 1169 -8.32 23.11 36.66
C ALA A 1169 -9.70 23.49 36.09
N GLU A 1170 -9.74 24.02 34.86
CA GLU A 1170 -10.98 24.39 34.16
C GLU A 1170 -11.88 23.18 33.88
N MET A 1171 -11.30 22.08 33.37
CA MET A 1171 -12.03 20.85 33.04
C MET A 1171 -12.68 20.19 34.27
N THR A 1172 -12.04 20.33 35.42
CA THR A 1172 -12.45 19.69 36.67
C THR A 1172 -13.21 20.61 37.61
N GLY A 1173 -13.36 21.89 37.23
CA GLY A 1173 -14.06 22.89 38.03
C GLY A 1173 -13.33 23.25 39.32
N LEU A 1174 -12.01 23.08 39.38
CA LEU A 1174 -11.20 23.47 40.52
C LEU A 1174 -11.11 25.01 40.60
N PRO A 1175 -11.58 25.64 41.70
CA PRO A 1175 -11.42 27.07 41.90
C PRO A 1175 -9.96 27.34 42.32
N ASP A 1176 -9.20 28.04 41.46
CA ASP A 1176 -7.77 28.36 41.58
C ASP A 1176 -6.79 27.24 41.16
N THR A 1177 -5.60 27.62 40.68
CA THR A 1177 -4.46 26.71 40.47
C THR A 1177 -3.58 26.72 41.73
N PRO A 1178 -3.83 25.84 42.73
CA PRO A 1178 -3.08 25.83 43.98
C PRO A 1178 -1.61 25.49 43.74
N ALA A 1179 -0.73 25.94 44.62
CA ALA A 1179 0.71 25.64 44.55
C ALA A 1179 1.00 24.13 44.70
N HIS A 1180 0.24 23.42 45.54
CA HIS A 1180 0.31 21.97 45.71
C HIS A 1180 -1.09 21.36 45.68
N LEU A 1181 -1.20 20.14 45.13
CA LEU A 1181 -2.44 19.38 45.13
C LEU A 1181 -2.72 18.81 46.54
N LYS A 1182 -4.01 18.67 46.87
CA LYS A 1182 -4.52 18.00 48.07
C LYS A 1182 -5.39 16.81 47.63
N GLY A 1183 -5.77 15.92 48.54
CA GLY A 1183 -6.61 14.77 48.21
C GLY A 1183 -7.91 15.14 47.47
N GLU A 1184 -8.57 16.22 47.88
CA GLU A 1184 -9.79 16.72 47.19
C GLU A 1184 -9.53 17.19 45.74
N HIS A 1185 -8.37 17.79 45.47
CA HIS A 1185 -7.99 18.21 44.12
C HIS A 1185 -7.66 17.00 43.24
N MET A 1186 -6.88 16.05 43.77
CA MET A 1186 -6.55 14.82 43.05
C MET A 1186 -7.81 13.98 42.80
N ALA A 1187 -8.72 13.89 43.77
CA ALA A 1187 -9.99 13.21 43.63
C ALA A 1187 -10.82 13.78 42.48
N ALA A 1188 -10.90 15.11 42.33
CA ALA A 1188 -11.58 15.75 41.22
C ALA A 1188 -10.93 15.43 39.86
N LEU A 1189 -9.60 15.47 39.78
CA LEU A 1189 -8.84 15.11 38.57
C LEU A 1189 -9.07 13.65 38.16
N GLN A 1190 -8.90 12.72 39.09
CA GLN A 1190 -9.05 11.29 38.83
C GLN A 1190 -10.50 10.94 38.48
N ALA A 1191 -11.49 11.47 39.21
CA ALA A 1191 -12.91 11.26 38.93
C ALA A 1191 -13.32 11.82 37.56
N TYR A 1192 -12.85 13.01 37.20
CA TYR A 1192 -13.12 13.60 35.88
C TYR A 1192 -12.72 12.63 34.76
N LEU A 1193 -11.50 12.10 34.81
CA LEU A 1193 -10.99 11.23 33.75
C LEU A 1193 -11.65 9.82 33.79
N ALA A 1194 -11.95 9.31 34.99
CA ALA A 1194 -12.61 8.03 35.17
C ALA A 1194 -13.99 7.94 34.50
N THR A 1195 -14.73 9.06 34.42
CA THR A 1195 -16.03 9.13 33.72
C THR A 1195 -15.94 9.09 32.19
N GLY A 1196 -14.73 9.10 31.62
CA GLY A 1196 -14.53 9.04 30.17
C GLY A 1196 -14.95 7.71 29.52
N PRO A 1197 -15.10 7.68 28.18
CA PRO A 1197 -15.66 6.55 27.43
C PRO A 1197 -14.75 5.31 27.31
N SER A 1198 -13.51 5.38 27.80
CA SER A 1198 -12.55 4.26 27.79
C SER A 1198 -13.08 3.00 28.50
N LEU A 1199 -12.70 1.80 28.05
CA LEU A 1199 -13.12 0.52 28.66
C LEU A 1199 -12.38 0.19 29.96
N ALA A 1200 -11.19 0.74 30.19
CA ALA A 1200 -10.48 0.65 31.46
C ALA A 1200 -9.95 2.00 31.92
N PHE A 1201 -9.84 2.20 33.23
CA PHE A 1201 -9.19 3.37 33.83
C PHE A 1201 -8.14 2.92 34.85
N ALA A 1202 -6.98 3.57 34.88
CA ALA A 1202 -5.92 3.28 35.84
C ALA A 1202 -5.48 4.55 36.58
N VAL A 1203 -5.24 4.41 37.89
CA VAL A 1203 -4.59 5.43 38.72
C VAL A 1203 -3.28 4.88 39.27
N GLN A 1204 -2.22 5.69 39.27
CA GLN A 1204 -0.97 5.28 39.90
C GLN A 1204 -1.09 5.34 41.43
N LEU A 1205 -0.51 4.37 42.12
CA LEU A 1205 -0.47 4.38 43.58
C LEU A 1205 0.25 5.62 44.12
N ASP A 1206 1.27 6.11 43.41
CA ASP A 1206 1.97 7.35 43.75
C ASP A 1206 1.05 8.59 43.72
N ASP A 1207 0.05 8.62 42.83
CA ASP A 1207 -0.96 9.68 42.79
C ASP A 1207 -1.92 9.61 43.97
N LEU A 1208 -2.23 8.41 44.47
CA LEU A 1208 -3.02 8.23 45.70
C LEU A 1208 -2.30 8.81 46.93
N LEU A 1209 -0.97 8.86 46.88
CA LEU A 1209 -0.10 9.39 47.93
C LEU A 1209 0.33 10.84 47.69
N LEU A 1210 -0.15 11.48 46.61
CA LEU A 1210 0.27 12.82 46.19
C LEU A 1210 1.80 12.95 46.06
N SER A 1211 2.51 11.87 45.70
CA SER A 1211 3.96 11.88 45.58
C SER A 1211 4.38 12.79 44.44
N GLU A 1212 5.31 13.72 44.68
CA GLU A 1212 5.88 14.57 43.62
C GLU A 1212 7.05 13.91 42.88
N ASP A 1213 7.70 12.92 43.50
CA ASP A 1213 8.82 12.21 42.89
C ASP A 1213 8.31 11.00 42.11
N GLN A 1214 8.82 10.85 40.88
CA GLN A 1214 8.51 9.73 40.00
C GLN A 1214 9.35 8.48 40.32
N PRO A 1215 8.81 7.26 40.10
CA PRO A 1215 9.50 6.00 40.38
C PRO A 1215 10.61 5.66 39.38
N ASN A 1216 10.48 6.15 38.14
CA ASN A 1216 11.45 6.01 37.07
C ASN A 1216 11.58 7.33 36.30
N VAL A 1217 12.80 7.74 36.02
CA VAL A 1217 13.11 8.73 34.99
C VAL A 1217 13.76 7.98 33.83
N PRO A 1218 13.08 7.90 32.67
CA PRO A 1218 13.61 7.20 31.51
C PRO A 1218 14.99 7.70 31.09
N GLY A 1219 15.89 6.77 30.76
CA GLY A 1219 17.25 7.07 30.30
C GLY A 1219 18.31 7.30 31.39
N THR A 1220 17.98 7.10 32.67
CA THR A 1220 18.99 7.07 33.74
C THR A 1220 19.10 5.71 34.39
N THR A 1221 20.26 5.40 34.96
CA THR A 1221 20.57 4.10 35.56
C THR A 1221 20.88 4.23 37.05
N SER A 1222 21.84 5.08 37.41
CA SER A 1222 22.39 5.23 38.76
C SER A 1222 22.48 6.68 39.23
N GLU A 1223 22.29 7.62 38.31
CA GLU A 1223 22.34 9.06 38.52
C GLU A 1223 21.23 9.55 39.45
N GLN A 1224 20.17 8.76 39.59
CA GLN A 1224 19.08 8.95 40.52
C GLN A 1224 18.51 7.59 40.93
N PRO A 1225 17.69 7.51 42.00
CA PRO A 1225 17.27 6.23 42.59
C PRO A 1225 16.14 5.53 41.81
N ASN A 1226 16.30 5.42 40.48
CA ASN A 1226 15.43 4.64 39.61
C ASN A 1226 15.29 3.22 40.16
N TRP A 1227 14.06 2.70 40.18
CA TRP A 1227 13.77 1.33 40.61
C TRP A 1227 14.15 1.01 42.07
N ARG A 1228 14.38 2.03 42.90
CA ARG A 1228 14.75 1.86 44.30
C ARG A 1228 13.79 2.55 45.25
N ARG A 1229 13.08 3.59 44.84
CA ARG A 1229 12.18 4.34 45.73
C ARG A 1229 11.06 3.45 46.27
N ARG A 1230 10.84 3.50 47.59
CA ARG A 1230 9.72 2.83 48.26
C ARG A 1230 8.53 3.76 48.38
N THR A 1231 7.34 3.19 48.48
CA THR A 1231 6.15 3.98 48.78
C THR A 1231 6.30 4.65 50.16
N PRO A 1232 5.97 5.94 50.30
CA PRO A 1232 6.08 6.66 51.57
C PRO A 1232 5.33 5.98 52.73
N LEU A 1233 4.19 5.35 52.43
CA LEU A 1233 3.39 4.60 53.39
C LEU A 1233 3.51 3.09 53.15
N SER A 1234 3.37 2.30 54.22
CA SER A 1234 3.12 0.86 54.08
C SER A 1234 1.73 0.61 53.52
N ILE A 1235 1.47 -0.57 52.96
CA ILE A 1235 0.15 -0.89 52.39
C ILE A 1235 -0.98 -0.73 53.43
N GLU A 1236 -0.74 -1.09 54.70
CA GLU A 1236 -1.72 -0.95 55.77
C GLU A 1236 -2.01 0.52 56.09
N ALA A 1237 -0.98 1.37 56.06
CA ALA A 1237 -1.14 2.81 56.27
C ALA A 1237 -1.82 3.49 55.08
N LEU A 1238 -1.45 3.12 53.85
CA LEU A 1238 -2.06 3.60 52.61
C LEU A 1238 -3.58 3.32 52.58
N LEU A 1239 -3.99 2.09 52.93
CA LEU A 1239 -5.40 1.70 52.95
C LEU A 1239 -6.24 2.45 54.01
N ASN A 1240 -5.59 3.13 54.95
CA ASN A 1240 -6.23 3.96 55.97
C ASN A 1240 -5.95 5.47 55.79
N ASP A 1241 -5.23 5.86 54.74
CA ASP A 1241 -4.89 7.25 54.50
C ASP A 1241 -6.11 8.04 54.00
N ALA A 1242 -6.33 9.23 54.57
CA ALA A 1242 -7.52 10.02 54.31
C ALA A 1242 -7.57 10.56 52.87
N ASP A 1243 -6.42 10.96 52.31
CA ASP A 1243 -6.35 11.47 50.94
C ASP A 1243 -6.50 10.31 49.95
N ALA A 1244 -5.81 9.18 50.18
CA ALA A 1244 -5.93 7.98 49.35
C ALA A 1244 -7.38 7.48 49.28
N LEU A 1245 -8.07 7.36 50.42
CA LEU A 1245 -9.48 6.94 50.47
C LEU A 1245 -10.41 7.95 49.78
N THR A 1246 -10.14 9.25 49.92
CA THR A 1246 -10.92 10.30 49.23
C THR A 1246 -10.81 10.15 47.71
N ILE A 1247 -9.62 9.89 47.20
CA ILE A 1247 -9.37 9.70 45.77
C ILE A 1247 -10.02 8.39 45.29
N LEU A 1248 -9.83 7.28 46.00
CA LEU A 1248 -10.42 5.98 45.64
C LEU A 1248 -11.95 6.02 45.61
N HIS A 1249 -12.60 6.63 46.61
CA HIS A 1249 -14.05 6.78 46.62
C HIS A 1249 -14.57 7.66 45.48
N ALA A 1250 -13.82 8.70 45.09
CA ALA A 1250 -14.20 9.56 43.97
C ALA A 1250 -14.13 8.81 42.63
N ILE A 1251 -13.10 7.98 42.43
CA ILE A 1251 -12.98 7.11 41.24
C ILE A 1251 -14.11 6.09 41.22
N ALA A 1252 -14.36 5.40 42.34
CA ALA A 1252 -15.44 4.41 42.45
C ALA A 1252 -16.82 5.01 42.20
N ALA A 1253 -17.08 6.24 42.68
CA ALA A 1253 -18.33 6.93 42.40
C ALA A 1253 -18.46 7.37 40.93
N ALA A 1254 -17.35 7.75 40.29
CA ALA A 1254 -17.30 8.09 38.87
C ALA A 1254 -17.44 6.87 37.96
N ARG A 1255 -17.02 5.68 38.43
CA ARG A 1255 -16.95 4.45 37.66
C ARG A 1255 -17.33 3.24 38.52
N PRO A 1256 -18.64 3.05 38.78
CA PRO A 1256 -19.16 2.10 39.76
C PRO A 1256 -19.11 0.62 39.32
#